data_AF-I7AJQ9-F1
#
_entry.id   AF-I7AJQ9-F1
#
_cell.length_a   1.000
_cell.length_b   1.000
_cell.length_c   1.000
_cell.angle_alpha   90.00
_cell.angle_beta   90.00
_cell.angle_gamma   90.00
#
_symmetry.space_group_name_H-M   'P 1'
#
loop_
_entity.id
_entity.type
_entity.pdbx_description
1 polymer ?
#
loop_
_entity_poly.entity_id
_entity_poly.type
_entity_poly.pdbx_seq_one_letter_code
_entity_poly.pdbx_strand_id
1 'polypeptide(L)'
;MKRRLSKNVKCSFVPSLIFLALASNLHATTFWKSDLNENLTHITKRVGQDNFTVAEEGRLWPGIGPNGEAPGTVPLYYSRIPAMTITDDNKMVVMYDLRWNSASDQDRIDPGVSISEDGGNTWLSKTAWTFNDSKMPLRRAMDPTILYNSIDGSIYAMHGTWATGNGFWYQDRFNYFQNNIWATTIYKSIDGGKTWEKNAEFSKLSNPDVFSKVSKGPNNPVVSFLGGVGSGIVMRNGTLVFPIQTAHNDGIAATIMYSKDNGKTWEMPETTDLPAPNQSSLENMVFEMGNKLIMVGREARVRGTQADKRWAYYTEDMGKSWHAYEPASFGSSTAQPTQGSSIYVTLPNGRRVLLVSKPNGNNDNWARGNLALWMLDAKDPSHVYEVAIIRPGSGNAAGAGYSSLAYKEGNLFVAYEDDGNITVKNLTEYMTDIQAKALEWNLPDEIEPDVEKINALMHLNQGQKDELIAKLRRANDNAIAQSITLDQAMSELKLKSFALSQQAVSFEKALPSNLKNFQDALASINTISESKNTTNVNYLGVHDLYDSLYTMFLALNNPLDFTKYIEQAKHLNEYNHDILYRSFDGVFAHYSGGSKYNKLSLGGNKTVSEKVQAGLFFEYGNKHQKSYHVGMRAKYQLDNHQIAGFIRYRGVKHQDFIERNNNVDLYLNYAYQLRLSEDLSMSPSFGAYISRSNRTLLDQDVAVNKRTVYAGDVGVNLMYKINDINVNIRPNIAFINDSLKLSQSNDKSNVYKISSHNTIYGLATSINKAFSNGLKVGSTLELQKYGSQYSNVNLGVDISYTW
;
A
#
# COMPACT_ATOMS: atom_id res chain seq x y z
N MET A 1 39.78 -21.63 11.52
CA MET A 1 38.88 -20.86 12.41
C MET A 1 37.81 -20.25 11.51
N LYS A 2 36.58 -20.73 11.31
CA LYS A 2 35.43 -21.08 12.19
C LYS A 2 35.05 -20.02 13.24
N ARG A 3 33.99 -19.26 12.94
CA ARG A 3 32.67 -19.17 13.64
C ARG A 3 31.77 -18.33 12.71
N ARG A 4 30.68 -18.81 12.08
CA ARG A 4 29.39 -19.40 12.52
C ARG A 4 28.64 -18.57 13.57
N LEU A 5 27.53 -17.94 13.13
CA LEU A 5 26.26 -17.65 13.83
C LEU A 5 25.25 -17.29 12.71
N SER A 6 24.48 -18.26 12.19
CA SER A 6 23.10 -18.64 12.55
C SER A 6 22.05 -17.55 12.32
N LYS A 7 21.34 -17.70 11.19
CA LYS A 7 20.02 -17.13 10.91
C LYS A 7 18.98 -17.74 11.86
N ASN A 8 18.16 -16.89 12.46
CA ASN A 8 16.79 -17.17 12.90
C ASN A 8 16.03 -15.85 12.79
N VAL A 9 15.42 -15.61 11.62
CA VAL A 9 14.41 -14.56 11.46
C VAL A 9 13.14 -15.27 11.03
N LYS A 10 12.24 -15.45 12.00
CA LYS A 10 10.85 -15.78 11.74
C LYS A 10 10.22 -14.52 11.13
N CYS A 11 9.98 -14.52 9.82
CA CYS A 11 9.06 -13.57 9.20
C CYS A 11 7.66 -13.84 9.73
N SER A 12 7.27 -13.06 10.73
CA SER A 12 5.88 -12.87 11.12
C SER A 12 5.52 -11.50 10.54
N PHE A 13 4.95 -11.48 9.33
CA PHE A 13 4.35 -10.27 8.79
C PHE A 13 3.04 -10.07 9.55
N VAL A 14 3.09 -9.27 10.61
CA VAL A 14 1.94 -8.64 11.23
C VAL A 14 1.80 -7.29 10.53
N PRO A 15 0.64 -6.92 9.96
CA PRO A 15 0.44 -5.54 9.55
C PRO A 15 0.37 -4.70 10.83
N SER A 16 1.42 -3.91 11.06
CA SER A 16 1.42 -2.84 12.05
C SER A 16 0.46 -1.75 11.62
N LEU A 17 -0.82 -1.93 11.90
CA LEU A 17 -1.86 -0.89 11.83
C LEU A 17 -2.71 -1.01 13.09
N ILE A 18 -2.12 -0.60 14.22
CA ILE A 18 -2.85 -0.20 15.41
C ILE A 18 -2.34 1.20 15.73
N PHE A 19 -3.00 2.20 15.17
CA PHE A 19 -2.88 3.56 15.69
C PHE A 19 -3.49 3.55 17.09
N LEU A 20 -2.67 3.86 18.09
CA LEU A 20 -3.10 4.10 19.47
C LEU A 20 -4.08 5.26 19.49
N ALA A 21 -5.37 4.96 19.65
CA ALA A 21 -6.31 5.89 20.28
C ALA A 21 -6.13 5.76 21.80
N LEU A 22 -5.26 6.59 22.38
CA LEU A 22 -5.25 6.84 23.81
C LEU A 22 -5.37 8.34 24.04
N ALA A 23 -6.54 8.70 24.57
CA ALA A 23 -6.87 10.04 25.00
C ALA A 23 -5.84 10.56 26.00
N SER A 24 -5.34 11.77 25.75
CA SER A 24 -4.82 12.65 26.79
C SER A 24 -5.56 13.98 26.68
N ASN A 25 -6.67 14.06 27.41
CA ASN A 25 -7.22 15.33 27.88
C ASN A 25 -6.21 15.93 28.86
N LEU A 26 -5.21 16.67 28.36
CA LEU A 26 -4.43 17.63 29.15
C LEU A 26 -3.61 18.50 28.19
N HIS A 27 -3.98 19.77 28.13
CA HIS A 27 -3.52 20.84 27.24
C HIS A 27 -4.05 20.78 25.80
N ALA A 28 -5.18 21.44 25.57
CA ALA A 28 -5.52 21.99 24.27
C ALA A 28 -4.53 23.10 23.90
N THR A 29 -3.29 22.73 23.61
CA THR A 29 -2.42 23.49 22.71
C THR A 29 -2.96 23.21 21.31
N THR A 30 -3.66 24.19 20.73
CA THR A 30 -4.38 24.04 19.47
C THR A 30 -3.42 23.66 18.35
N PHE A 31 -3.63 22.50 17.72
CA PHE A 31 -2.88 22.10 16.51
C PHE A 31 -2.87 23.25 15.49
N TRP A 32 -4.01 23.93 15.32
CA TRP A 32 -4.14 25.15 14.55
C TRP A 32 -3.52 26.34 15.28
N LYS A 33 -2.65 27.08 14.59
CA LYS A 33 -2.10 28.34 15.06
C LYS A 33 -3.21 29.38 15.19
N SER A 34 -3.51 29.81 16.42
CA SER A 34 -4.66 30.67 16.73
C SER A 34 -4.47 32.10 16.22
N ASP A 35 -3.24 32.62 16.22
CA ASP A 35 -2.86 33.95 15.75
C ASP A 35 -2.34 33.95 14.30
N LEU A 36 -2.63 32.90 13.52
CA LEU A 36 -2.19 32.77 12.14
C LEU A 36 -2.63 33.98 11.31
N ASN A 37 -1.65 34.74 10.83
CA ASN A 37 -1.76 35.81 9.85
C ASN A 37 -0.42 35.89 9.09
N GLU A 38 -0.21 34.96 8.16
CA GLU A 38 1.09 34.71 7.51
C GLU A 38 1.07 35.14 6.05
N ASN A 39 2.05 35.97 5.65
CA ASN A 39 2.31 36.25 4.24
C ASN A 39 3.10 35.08 3.63
N LEU A 40 2.51 34.35 2.69
CA LEU A 40 3.11 33.16 2.10
C LEU A 40 4.11 33.44 0.98
N THR A 41 4.04 34.62 0.35
CA THR A 41 4.78 34.89 -0.90
C THR A 41 5.92 35.88 -0.74
N HIS A 42 5.83 36.80 0.23
CA HIS A 42 6.87 37.78 0.55
C HIS A 42 7.46 38.46 -0.71
N ILE A 43 6.60 39.02 -1.56
CA ILE A 43 7.00 39.61 -2.84
C ILE A 43 7.94 40.82 -2.64
N THR A 44 8.76 41.09 -3.64
CA THR A 44 9.55 42.33 -3.74
C THR A 44 8.71 43.42 -4.41
N LYS A 45 8.40 44.49 -3.69
CA LYS A 45 7.61 45.62 -4.22
C LYS A 45 8.53 46.68 -4.81
N ARG A 46 8.22 47.13 -6.03
CA ARG A 46 9.01 48.12 -6.77
C ARG A 46 8.20 49.39 -6.99
N VAL A 47 8.73 50.53 -6.55
CA VAL A 47 8.07 51.83 -6.73
C VAL A 47 7.82 52.11 -8.21
N GLY A 48 6.60 52.53 -8.53
CA GLY A 48 6.19 52.87 -9.89
C GLY A 48 5.83 51.67 -10.77
N GLN A 49 5.88 50.45 -10.24
CA GLN A 49 5.33 49.24 -10.88
C GLN A 49 4.16 48.69 -10.08
N ASP A 50 3.18 48.09 -10.76
CA ASP A 50 2.02 47.42 -10.14
C ASP A 50 1.30 48.27 -9.07
N ASN A 51 1.26 49.59 -9.27
CA ASN A 51 0.71 50.59 -8.36
C ASN A 51 1.34 50.64 -6.96
N PHE A 52 2.55 50.11 -6.78
CA PHE A 52 3.29 50.28 -5.53
C PHE A 52 3.89 51.68 -5.41
N THR A 53 3.61 52.34 -4.28
CA THR A 53 4.14 53.67 -3.93
C THR A 53 5.35 53.59 -3.00
N VAL A 54 5.59 52.43 -2.38
CA VAL A 54 6.69 52.17 -1.45
C VAL A 54 7.44 50.93 -1.91
N ALA A 55 8.77 50.98 -1.90
CA ALA A 55 9.61 49.82 -2.17
C ALA A 55 9.67 48.92 -0.95
N GLU A 56 9.62 47.61 -1.16
CA GLU A 56 9.76 46.60 -0.10
C GLU A 56 10.66 45.49 -0.61
N GLU A 57 11.73 45.19 0.12
CA GLU A 57 12.60 44.06 -0.20
C GLU A 57 11.90 42.76 0.22
N GLY A 58 11.55 41.92 -0.75
CA GLY A 58 10.92 40.63 -0.52
C GLY A 58 11.94 39.53 -0.22
N ARG A 59 11.46 38.29 -0.10
CA ARG A 59 12.33 37.10 -0.05
C ARG A 59 12.53 36.54 -1.45
N LEU A 60 13.70 35.94 -1.70
CA LEU A 60 13.90 35.15 -2.90
C LEU A 60 12.97 33.94 -2.87
N TRP A 61 12.34 33.65 -4.01
CA TRP A 61 11.32 32.61 -4.10
C TRP A 61 11.93 31.23 -3.81
N PRO A 62 11.41 30.46 -2.84
CA PRO A 62 11.97 29.17 -2.45
C PRO A 62 11.72 28.03 -3.47
N GLY A 63 10.92 28.27 -4.52
CA GLY A 63 10.69 27.33 -5.61
C GLY A 63 11.59 27.56 -6.83
N ILE A 64 11.44 26.70 -7.84
CA ILE A 64 12.11 26.86 -9.13
C ILE A 64 11.63 28.17 -9.80
N GLY A 65 12.58 29.00 -10.24
CA GLY A 65 12.31 30.25 -10.93
C GLY A 65 11.68 30.06 -12.31
N PRO A 66 11.20 31.14 -12.96
CA PRO A 66 10.48 31.03 -14.22
C PRO A 66 11.30 30.29 -15.28
N ASN A 67 12.58 30.61 -15.44
CA ASN A 67 13.43 30.04 -16.49
C ASN A 67 14.17 28.77 -16.03
N GLY A 68 13.77 28.17 -14.92
CA GLY A 68 14.43 26.99 -14.35
C GLY A 68 15.56 27.34 -13.37
N GLU A 69 15.61 28.58 -12.88
CA GLU A 69 16.57 28.99 -11.86
C GLU A 69 16.38 28.20 -10.57
N ALA A 70 17.49 27.96 -9.86
CA ALA A 70 17.47 27.16 -8.65
C ALA A 70 16.60 27.81 -7.53
N PRO A 71 15.97 27.01 -6.66
CA PRO A 71 15.32 27.49 -5.44
C PRO A 71 16.10 28.58 -4.71
N GLY A 72 15.44 29.68 -4.35
CA GLY A 72 16.00 30.77 -3.54
C GLY A 72 16.95 31.71 -4.29
N THR A 73 16.87 31.79 -5.63
CA THR A 73 17.78 32.64 -6.44
C THR A 73 17.14 33.84 -7.12
N VAL A 74 15.81 33.84 -7.28
CA VAL A 74 15.09 34.90 -8.00
C VAL A 74 14.03 35.54 -7.11
N PRO A 75 13.84 36.87 -7.17
CA PRO A 75 12.73 37.53 -6.48
C PRO A 75 11.41 37.24 -7.18
N LEU A 76 10.34 37.16 -6.40
CA LEU A 76 8.95 37.20 -6.90
C LEU A 76 8.44 38.64 -6.77
N TYR A 77 7.85 39.21 -7.82
CA TYR A 77 7.38 40.60 -7.79
C TYR A 77 5.89 40.73 -7.55
N TYR A 78 5.10 39.71 -7.87
CA TYR A 78 3.66 39.76 -7.68
C TYR A 78 3.06 38.35 -7.55
N SER A 79 2.00 38.21 -6.76
CA SER A 79 1.23 36.98 -6.61
C SER A 79 -0.26 37.27 -6.50
N ARG A 80 -1.11 36.38 -7.03
CA ARG A 80 -2.56 36.59 -7.12
C ARG A 80 -3.33 35.28 -7.06
N ILE A 81 -4.66 35.40 -6.97
CA ILE A 81 -5.60 34.30 -7.20
C ILE A 81 -5.43 33.12 -6.20
N PRO A 82 -5.65 33.33 -4.90
CA PRO A 82 -5.56 32.25 -3.91
C PRO A 82 -6.66 31.21 -4.09
N ALA A 83 -6.29 29.94 -3.98
CA ALA A 83 -7.19 28.79 -3.90
C ALA A 83 -6.74 27.87 -2.76
N MET A 84 -7.58 27.68 -1.74
CA MET A 84 -7.22 27.02 -0.49
C MET A 84 -8.11 25.79 -0.23
N THR A 85 -7.51 24.75 0.33
CA THR A 85 -8.23 23.59 0.89
C THR A 85 -7.54 23.06 2.14
N ILE A 86 -8.25 22.24 2.93
CA ILE A 86 -7.71 21.55 4.10
C ILE A 86 -8.02 20.05 3.95
N THR A 87 -6.98 19.22 4.02
CA THR A 87 -7.10 17.77 3.89
C THR A 87 -7.61 17.11 5.18
N ASP A 88 -8.09 15.86 5.10
CA ASP A 88 -8.54 15.09 6.27
C ASP A 88 -7.43 14.84 7.31
N ASP A 89 -6.16 14.83 6.90
CA ASP A 89 -5.00 14.74 7.78
C ASP A 89 -4.42 16.11 8.17
N ASN A 90 -5.26 17.16 8.09
CA ASN A 90 -5.02 18.52 8.60
C ASN A 90 -3.94 19.35 7.88
N LYS A 91 -3.63 19.03 6.62
CA LYS A 91 -2.73 19.88 5.81
C LYS A 91 -3.50 21.05 5.24
N MET A 92 -2.96 22.26 5.41
CA MET A 92 -3.43 23.45 4.71
C MET A 92 -2.69 23.54 3.39
N VAL A 93 -3.41 23.58 2.27
CA VAL A 93 -2.82 23.70 0.93
C VAL A 93 -3.39 24.93 0.25
N VAL A 94 -2.51 25.86 -0.12
CA VAL A 94 -2.87 27.13 -0.76
C VAL A 94 -2.13 27.23 -2.09
N MET A 95 -2.88 27.35 -3.18
CA MET A 95 -2.36 27.60 -4.52
C MET A 95 -2.59 29.05 -4.93
N TYR A 96 -1.75 29.55 -5.83
CA TYR A 96 -1.80 30.92 -6.32
C TYR A 96 -0.94 31.11 -7.57
N ASP A 97 -1.18 32.20 -8.29
CA ASP A 97 -0.35 32.66 -9.39
C ASP A 97 0.97 33.24 -8.88
N LEU A 98 2.09 32.77 -9.43
CA LEU A 98 3.40 33.41 -9.34
C LEU A 98 3.60 34.29 -10.57
N ARG A 99 3.51 35.60 -10.42
CA ARG A 99 3.62 36.55 -11.54
C ARG A 99 5.00 37.22 -11.52
N TRP A 100 5.81 36.86 -12.51
CA TRP A 100 7.25 37.08 -12.46
C TRP A 100 7.73 38.43 -12.99
N ASN A 101 6.90 39.19 -13.71
CA ASN A 101 7.31 40.51 -14.21
C ASN A 101 6.39 41.63 -13.74
N SER A 102 5.08 41.42 -13.78
CA SER A 102 4.07 42.41 -13.38
C SER A 102 2.80 41.74 -12.85
N ALA A 103 1.86 42.54 -12.37
CA ALA A 103 0.53 42.10 -11.97
C ALA A 103 -0.40 41.75 -13.15
N SER A 104 0.05 41.88 -14.40
CA SER A 104 -0.76 41.61 -15.60
C SER A 104 -1.20 40.14 -15.71
N ASP A 105 -2.42 39.90 -16.22
CA ASP A 105 -2.93 38.57 -16.52
C ASP A 105 -2.26 37.97 -17.79
N GLN A 106 -1.78 38.81 -18.70
CA GLN A 106 -1.14 38.40 -19.96
C GLN A 106 0.39 38.52 -19.86
N ASP A 107 0.95 37.84 -18.88
CA ASP A 107 2.37 37.86 -18.56
C ASP A 107 2.88 36.45 -18.25
N ARG A 108 4.13 36.36 -17.78
CA ARG A 108 4.75 35.15 -17.31
C ARG A 108 4.19 34.72 -15.94
N ILE A 109 3.39 33.66 -15.93
CA ILE A 109 2.75 33.15 -14.71
C ILE A 109 3.04 31.67 -14.49
N ASP A 110 3.50 31.31 -13.30
CA ASP A 110 3.69 29.93 -12.87
C ASP A 110 2.76 29.57 -11.69
N PRO A 111 2.41 28.29 -11.52
CA PRO A 111 1.58 27.85 -10.40
C PRO A 111 2.43 27.75 -9.13
N GLY A 112 2.08 28.51 -8.11
CA GLY A 112 2.65 28.46 -6.77
C GLY A 112 1.81 27.59 -5.84
N VAL A 113 2.46 26.97 -4.86
CA VAL A 113 1.80 26.26 -3.77
C VAL A 113 2.53 26.49 -2.45
N SER A 114 1.76 26.65 -1.38
CA SER A 114 2.21 26.65 0.01
C SER A 114 1.45 25.59 0.81
N ILE A 115 2.19 24.82 1.62
CA ILE A 115 1.66 23.70 2.39
C ILE A 115 2.08 23.84 3.84
N SER A 116 1.13 23.75 4.77
CA SER A 116 1.42 23.59 6.19
C SER A 116 0.90 22.25 6.69
N GLU A 117 1.76 21.48 7.34
CA GLU A 117 1.43 20.18 7.95
C GLU A 117 1.23 20.27 9.48
N ASP A 118 1.42 21.48 10.06
CA ASP A 118 1.44 21.74 11.49
C ASP A 118 0.48 22.87 11.90
N GLY A 119 -0.62 23.01 11.17
CA GLY A 119 -1.70 23.93 11.49
C GLY A 119 -1.38 25.41 11.29
N GLY A 120 -0.43 25.72 10.40
CA GLY A 120 -0.04 27.08 10.02
C GLY A 120 1.18 27.62 10.76
N ASN A 121 1.91 26.78 11.51
CA ASN A 121 3.13 27.21 12.21
C ASN A 121 4.32 27.32 11.26
N THR A 122 4.46 26.38 10.34
CA THR A 122 5.48 26.40 9.29
C THR A 122 4.87 26.10 7.92
N TRP A 123 5.54 26.59 6.88
CA TRP A 123 5.06 26.50 5.49
C TRP A 123 6.17 26.04 4.55
N LEU A 124 5.85 25.06 3.71
CA LEU A 124 6.61 24.69 2.53
C LEU A 124 6.02 25.42 1.32
N SER A 125 6.72 26.44 0.81
CA SER A 125 6.34 27.16 -0.41
C SER A 125 7.23 26.76 -1.57
N LYS A 126 6.64 26.54 -2.75
CA LYS A 126 7.36 26.16 -3.98
C LYS A 126 6.53 26.42 -5.23
N THR A 127 7.21 26.42 -6.38
CA THR A 127 6.55 26.26 -7.69
C THR A 127 5.99 24.85 -7.78
N ALA A 128 4.70 24.70 -8.06
CA ALA A 128 3.99 23.42 -7.99
C ALA A 128 4.44 22.45 -9.09
N TRP A 129 4.54 22.95 -10.33
CA TRP A 129 5.12 22.27 -11.48
C TRP A 129 5.70 23.29 -12.47
N THR A 130 6.52 22.81 -13.40
CA THR A 130 7.14 23.63 -14.45
C THR A 130 6.61 23.25 -15.83
N PHE A 131 6.77 24.17 -16.78
CA PHE A 131 6.48 23.93 -18.19
C PHE A 131 7.63 23.19 -18.89
N ASN A 132 7.31 22.41 -19.93
CA ASN A 132 8.32 21.75 -20.76
C ASN A 132 9.24 22.75 -21.49
N ASP A 133 8.68 23.87 -21.99
CA ASP A 133 9.46 24.97 -22.54
C ASP A 133 9.39 26.18 -21.60
N SER A 134 10.34 26.24 -20.67
CA SER A 134 10.38 27.27 -19.65
C SER A 134 10.80 28.65 -20.19
N LYS A 135 11.19 28.83 -21.46
CA LYS A 135 11.79 30.11 -21.90
C LYS A 135 10.82 31.08 -22.57
N MET A 136 9.58 30.65 -22.85
CA MET A 136 8.60 31.47 -23.55
C MET A 136 8.04 32.61 -22.67
N PRO A 137 8.26 33.91 -23.00
CA PRO A 137 8.07 35.02 -22.07
C PRO A 137 6.60 35.29 -21.68
N LEU A 138 5.63 34.85 -22.48
CA LEU A 138 4.20 35.03 -22.23
C LEU A 138 3.47 33.72 -21.90
N ARG A 139 4.22 32.64 -21.64
CA ARG A 139 3.61 31.39 -21.18
C ARG A 139 3.02 31.63 -19.78
N ARG A 140 1.89 31.00 -19.50
CA ARG A 140 1.23 31.13 -18.20
C ARG A 140 0.36 29.94 -17.85
N ALA A 141 0.39 29.55 -16.58
CA ALA A 141 -0.66 28.74 -15.95
C ALA A 141 -1.22 29.60 -14.83
N MET A 142 -2.50 29.91 -14.91
CA MET A 142 -3.15 30.85 -14.00
C MET A 142 -4.56 30.41 -13.66
N ASP A 143 -5.17 31.14 -12.73
CA ASP A 143 -6.56 30.97 -12.27
C ASP A 143 -6.79 29.58 -11.63
N PRO A 144 -6.03 29.22 -10.57
CA PRO A 144 -6.20 27.94 -9.88
C PRO A 144 -7.62 27.78 -9.35
N THR A 145 -8.19 26.61 -9.60
CA THR A 145 -9.35 26.09 -8.86
C THR A 145 -8.95 24.76 -8.22
N ILE A 146 -8.98 24.68 -6.89
CA ILE A 146 -8.50 23.52 -6.12
C ILE A 146 -9.67 22.65 -5.65
N LEU A 147 -9.51 21.33 -5.67
CA LEU A 147 -10.52 20.39 -5.17
C LEU A 147 -9.81 19.33 -4.34
N TYR A 148 -10.20 19.20 -3.07
CA TYR A 148 -9.75 18.10 -2.23
C TYR A 148 -10.72 16.92 -2.35
N ASN A 149 -10.23 15.80 -2.87
CA ASN A 149 -10.97 14.56 -2.94
C ASN A 149 -10.87 13.82 -1.61
N SER A 150 -11.87 13.99 -0.74
CA SER A 150 -11.89 13.33 0.56
C SER A 150 -12.05 11.81 0.48
N ILE A 151 -12.40 11.23 -0.67
CA ILE A 151 -12.58 9.77 -0.81
C ILE A 151 -11.24 9.04 -0.76
N ASP A 152 -10.25 9.51 -1.52
CA ASP A 152 -8.92 8.90 -1.62
C ASP A 152 -7.77 9.77 -1.10
N GLY A 153 -8.08 10.99 -0.64
CA GLY A 153 -7.11 11.94 -0.10
C GLY A 153 -6.33 12.74 -1.15
N SER A 154 -6.64 12.57 -2.44
CA SER A 154 -5.96 13.32 -3.50
C SER A 154 -6.44 14.77 -3.61
N ILE A 155 -5.59 15.61 -4.20
CA ILE A 155 -5.90 17.02 -4.48
C ILE A 155 -5.82 17.24 -5.97
N TYR A 156 -6.81 17.90 -6.55
CA TYR A 156 -6.86 18.29 -7.94
C TYR A 156 -6.76 19.81 -8.08
N ALA A 157 -6.06 20.29 -9.09
CA ALA A 157 -5.90 21.70 -9.38
C ALA A 157 -6.12 21.99 -10.87
N MET A 158 -7.20 22.69 -11.19
CA MET A 158 -7.53 23.12 -12.54
C MET A 158 -6.91 24.49 -12.84
N HIS A 159 -6.29 24.66 -14.01
CA HIS A 159 -5.71 25.92 -14.47
C HIS A 159 -6.02 26.17 -15.94
N GLY A 160 -6.16 27.44 -16.31
CA GLY A 160 -5.95 27.86 -17.69
C GLY A 160 -4.46 27.89 -18.01
N THR A 161 -4.06 27.32 -19.15
CA THR A 161 -2.66 27.24 -19.57
C THR A 161 -2.49 27.82 -20.96
N TRP A 162 -1.52 28.72 -21.14
CA TRP A 162 -1.16 29.32 -22.42
C TRP A 162 0.33 29.12 -22.70
N ALA A 163 0.66 28.73 -23.93
CA ALA A 163 2.03 28.65 -24.41
C ALA A 163 2.61 30.03 -24.76
N THR A 164 1.76 30.99 -25.15
CA THR A 164 2.10 32.37 -25.53
C THR A 164 0.82 33.24 -25.65
N GLY A 165 0.94 34.45 -26.20
CA GLY A 165 -0.17 35.34 -26.54
C GLY A 165 -0.44 36.40 -25.47
N ASN A 166 -0.82 37.61 -25.90
CA ASN A 166 -0.94 38.78 -25.03
C ASN A 166 -2.35 39.39 -24.97
N GLY A 167 -3.35 38.77 -25.58
CA GLY A 167 -4.74 39.24 -25.50
C GLY A 167 -5.59 38.50 -24.48
N PHE A 168 -6.78 39.05 -24.22
CA PHE A 168 -7.70 38.53 -23.22
C PHE A 168 -8.21 37.14 -23.61
N TRP A 169 -8.27 36.23 -22.62
CA TRP A 169 -8.56 34.81 -22.87
C TRP A 169 -9.85 34.57 -23.67
N TYR A 170 -10.93 35.27 -23.33
CA TYR A 170 -12.20 35.12 -24.01
C TYR A 170 -12.20 35.88 -25.35
N GLN A 171 -11.58 37.06 -25.46
CA GLN A 171 -11.60 37.82 -26.72
C GLN A 171 -10.81 37.11 -27.83
N ASP A 172 -9.64 36.57 -27.48
CA ASP A 172 -8.74 35.86 -28.39
C ASP A 172 -8.99 34.34 -28.44
N ARG A 173 -10.03 33.84 -27.76
CA ARG A 173 -10.34 32.41 -27.62
C ARG A 173 -10.22 31.60 -28.91
N PHE A 174 -10.66 32.16 -30.04
CA PHE A 174 -10.59 31.50 -31.35
C PHE A 174 -9.16 31.32 -31.82
N ASN A 175 -8.36 32.38 -31.76
CA ASN A 175 -6.95 32.31 -32.11
C ASN A 175 -6.22 31.31 -31.20
N TYR A 176 -6.51 31.35 -29.90
CA TYR A 176 -5.88 30.45 -28.95
C TYR A 176 -6.27 28.99 -29.14
N PHE A 177 -7.54 28.71 -29.40
CA PHE A 177 -8.04 27.37 -29.66
C PHE A 177 -7.52 26.84 -31.00
N GLN A 178 -7.66 27.61 -32.09
CA GLN A 178 -7.31 27.15 -33.44
C GLN A 178 -5.82 26.85 -33.61
N ASN A 179 -4.97 27.64 -32.96
CA ASN A 179 -3.51 27.50 -33.00
C ASN A 179 -2.94 26.67 -31.83
N ASN A 180 -3.79 26.05 -31.02
CA ASN A 180 -3.40 25.22 -29.87
C ASN A 180 -2.45 25.96 -28.90
N ILE A 181 -2.70 27.26 -28.69
CA ILE A 181 -1.95 28.11 -27.77
C ILE A 181 -2.45 27.92 -26.33
N TRP A 182 -3.75 27.60 -26.18
CA TRP A 182 -4.42 27.45 -24.89
C TRP A 182 -4.88 26.00 -24.62
N ALA A 183 -4.89 25.63 -23.34
CA ALA A 183 -5.54 24.44 -22.81
C ALA A 183 -6.08 24.69 -21.39
N THR A 184 -7.13 23.98 -20.98
CA THR A 184 -7.39 23.75 -19.55
C THR A 184 -6.63 22.52 -19.10
N THR A 185 -5.89 22.60 -18.01
CA THR A 185 -5.20 21.44 -17.43
C THR A 185 -5.70 21.17 -16.02
N ILE A 186 -5.73 19.89 -15.64
CA ILE A 186 -5.96 19.44 -14.27
C ILE A 186 -4.72 18.68 -13.82
N TYR A 187 -4.14 19.09 -12.71
CA TYR A 187 -3.04 18.39 -12.04
C TYR A 187 -3.54 17.68 -10.79
N LYS A 188 -2.98 16.51 -10.48
CA LYS A 188 -3.31 15.70 -9.30
C LYS A 188 -2.10 15.59 -8.37
N SER A 189 -2.34 15.67 -7.07
CA SER A 189 -1.39 15.33 -6.01
C SER A 189 -1.98 14.24 -5.12
N ILE A 190 -1.14 13.28 -4.72
CA ILE A 190 -1.49 12.17 -3.81
C ILE A 190 -0.67 12.19 -2.51
N ASP A 191 0.13 13.23 -2.31
CA ASP A 191 1.09 13.36 -1.20
C ASP A 191 0.91 14.66 -0.41
N GLY A 192 -0.33 15.19 -0.39
CA GLY A 192 -0.68 16.39 0.35
C GLY A 192 -0.22 17.70 -0.33
N GLY A 193 -0.08 17.70 -1.66
CA GLY A 193 0.28 18.87 -2.46
C GLY A 193 1.78 19.02 -2.74
N LYS A 194 2.62 18.08 -2.29
CA LYS A 194 4.10 18.18 -2.39
C LYS A 194 4.57 17.94 -3.82
N THR A 195 3.98 16.98 -4.50
CA THR A 195 4.21 16.67 -5.91
C THR A 195 2.91 16.65 -6.71
N TRP A 196 3.02 17.00 -7.99
CA TRP A 196 1.88 17.17 -8.90
C TRP A 196 2.17 16.50 -10.24
N GLU A 197 1.21 15.73 -10.74
CA GLU A 197 1.24 15.13 -12.07
C GLU A 197 0.07 15.63 -12.92
N LYS A 198 0.26 15.77 -14.24
CA LYS A 198 -0.84 16.15 -15.14
C LYS A 198 -1.85 15.00 -15.21
N ASN A 199 -3.07 15.24 -14.77
CA ASN A 199 -4.17 14.28 -14.76
C ASN A 199 -5.03 14.37 -16.03
N ALA A 200 -5.35 15.58 -16.48
CA ALA A 200 -6.12 15.80 -17.70
C ALA A 200 -5.71 17.10 -18.42
N GLU A 201 -5.95 17.15 -19.73
CA GLU A 201 -5.78 18.33 -20.56
C GLU A 201 -6.95 18.44 -21.54
N PHE A 202 -7.47 19.64 -21.73
CA PHE A 202 -8.55 19.95 -22.66
C PHE A 202 -8.08 21.07 -23.60
N SER A 203 -7.85 20.71 -24.84
CA SER A 203 -7.37 21.58 -25.90
C SER A 203 -7.95 21.12 -27.24
N LYS A 204 -7.58 21.79 -28.32
CA LYS A 204 -7.96 21.33 -29.67
C LYS A 204 -7.40 19.93 -29.98
N LEU A 205 -6.27 19.55 -29.38
CA LEU A 205 -5.58 18.28 -29.63
C LEU A 205 -5.78 17.22 -28.54
N SER A 206 -6.31 17.58 -27.37
CA SER A 206 -6.50 16.68 -26.23
C SER A 206 -7.90 16.81 -25.66
N ASN A 207 -8.62 15.68 -25.55
CA ASN A 207 -10.03 15.60 -25.14
C ASN A 207 -10.96 16.61 -25.87
N PRO A 208 -10.90 16.72 -27.21
CA PRO A 208 -11.68 17.71 -27.97
C PRO A 208 -13.19 17.48 -27.91
N ASP A 209 -13.63 16.26 -27.58
CA ASP A 209 -15.05 15.89 -27.53
C ASP A 209 -15.81 16.64 -26.43
N VAL A 210 -15.14 17.17 -25.41
CA VAL A 210 -15.77 17.95 -24.34
C VAL A 210 -16.35 19.27 -24.87
N PHE A 211 -15.71 19.87 -25.88
CA PHE A 211 -16.08 21.19 -26.42
C PHE A 211 -17.43 21.18 -27.17
N SER A 212 -17.86 20.03 -27.69
CA SER A 212 -19.13 19.90 -28.41
C SER A 212 -20.33 19.63 -27.50
N LYS A 213 -20.10 19.23 -26.23
CA LYS A 213 -21.16 18.89 -25.27
C LYS A 213 -21.92 20.13 -24.78
N VAL A 214 -21.22 21.25 -24.66
CA VAL A 214 -21.78 22.49 -24.12
C VAL A 214 -21.86 23.55 -25.22
N SER A 215 -23.03 24.17 -25.36
CA SER A 215 -23.25 25.25 -26.32
C SER A 215 -24.09 26.37 -25.71
N LYS A 216 -23.80 27.63 -26.01
CA LYS A 216 -24.60 28.77 -25.52
C LYS A 216 -25.71 29.09 -26.52
N GLY A 217 -26.82 28.36 -26.42
CA GLY A 217 -27.86 28.30 -27.45
C GLY A 217 -27.48 27.40 -28.64
N PRO A 218 -28.35 27.28 -29.67
CA PRO A 218 -28.06 26.45 -30.84
C PRO A 218 -26.85 26.96 -31.64
N ASN A 219 -25.94 26.07 -32.03
CA ASN A 219 -24.78 26.35 -32.89
C ASN A 219 -23.71 27.32 -32.32
N ASN A 220 -23.55 27.37 -31.00
CA ASN A 220 -22.58 28.23 -30.32
C ASN A 220 -21.72 27.45 -29.29
N PRO A 221 -20.93 26.46 -29.76
CA PRO A 221 -20.20 25.54 -28.89
C PRO A 221 -19.14 26.27 -28.06
N VAL A 222 -18.72 25.62 -26.97
CA VAL A 222 -17.55 26.03 -26.20
C VAL A 222 -16.30 25.94 -27.08
N VAL A 223 -15.43 26.94 -26.98
CA VAL A 223 -14.12 26.97 -27.67
C VAL A 223 -12.96 27.21 -26.71
N SER A 224 -13.23 27.68 -25.49
CA SER A 224 -12.28 27.68 -24.38
C SER A 224 -13.01 27.73 -23.03
N PHE A 225 -12.34 27.38 -21.94
CA PHE A 225 -12.91 27.49 -20.60
C PHE A 225 -11.83 27.66 -19.54
N LEU A 226 -12.21 28.03 -18.32
CA LEU A 226 -11.31 28.12 -17.16
C LEU A 226 -12.03 27.57 -15.94
N GLY A 227 -11.27 27.28 -14.89
CA GLY A 227 -11.85 27.07 -13.58
C GLY A 227 -12.61 28.32 -13.09
N GLY A 228 -13.51 28.12 -12.15
CA GLY A 228 -14.29 29.18 -11.52
C GLY A 228 -13.49 30.08 -10.58
N VAL A 229 -12.26 29.68 -10.22
CA VAL A 229 -11.33 30.32 -9.29
C VAL A 229 -11.75 30.19 -7.83
N GLY A 230 -10.92 29.53 -7.03
CA GLY A 230 -11.23 29.15 -5.65
C GLY A 230 -11.26 27.64 -5.49
N SER A 231 -12.41 27.06 -5.10
CA SER A 231 -12.53 25.63 -4.79
C SER A 231 -13.64 24.92 -5.55
N GLY A 232 -13.37 23.68 -5.97
CA GLY A 232 -14.37 22.68 -6.32
C GLY A 232 -14.86 21.88 -5.10
N ILE A 233 -15.75 20.92 -5.31
CA ILE A 233 -16.34 20.10 -4.25
C ILE A 233 -16.34 18.61 -4.59
N VAL A 234 -16.43 17.78 -3.55
CA VAL A 234 -16.90 16.39 -3.67
C VAL A 234 -18.37 16.39 -3.27
N MET A 235 -19.25 16.02 -4.19
CA MET A 235 -20.67 15.88 -3.90
C MET A 235 -20.91 14.70 -2.95
N ARG A 236 -22.06 14.70 -2.28
CA ARG A 236 -22.50 13.64 -1.36
C ARG A 236 -22.49 12.25 -2.02
N ASN A 237 -22.75 12.16 -3.32
CA ASN A 237 -22.70 10.89 -4.06
C ASN A 237 -21.28 10.46 -4.51
N GLY A 238 -20.24 11.24 -4.16
CA GLY A 238 -18.85 11.00 -4.52
C GLY A 238 -18.39 11.63 -5.84
N THR A 239 -19.27 12.33 -6.56
CA THR A 239 -18.89 13.02 -7.80
C THR A 239 -17.97 14.20 -7.50
N LEU A 240 -16.82 14.27 -8.17
CA LEU A 240 -15.93 15.43 -8.10
C LEU A 240 -16.45 16.52 -9.04
N VAL A 241 -16.54 17.77 -8.60
CA VAL A 241 -17.09 18.87 -9.41
C VAL A 241 -16.21 20.11 -9.33
N PHE A 242 -15.76 20.56 -10.50
CA PHE A 242 -15.21 21.88 -10.71
C PHE A 242 -16.26 22.85 -11.26
N PRO A 243 -16.46 24.01 -10.62
CA PRO A 243 -17.10 25.15 -11.27
C PRO A 243 -16.23 25.65 -12.42
N ILE A 244 -16.81 25.97 -13.57
CA ILE A 244 -16.08 26.50 -14.72
C ILE A 244 -16.77 27.70 -15.36
N GLN A 245 -15.98 28.55 -16.01
CA GLN A 245 -16.43 29.62 -16.90
C GLN A 245 -16.01 29.28 -18.34
N THR A 246 -16.93 29.40 -19.27
CA THR A 246 -16.76 28.96 -20.66
C THR A 246 -16.85 30.15 -21.61
N ALA A 247 -16.05 30.12 -22.67
CA ALA A 247 -16.15 31.04 -23.79
C ALA A 247 -16.63 30.31 -25.03
N HIS A 248 -17.53 30.96 -25.76
CA HIS A 248 -18.26 30.42 -26.90
C HIS A 248 -18.06 31.30 -28.13
N ASN A 249 -18.47 30.88 -29.32
CA ASN A 249 -18.36 31.72 -30.51
C ASN A 249 -18.94 33.13 -30.31
N ASP A 250 -20.02 33.25 -29.55
CA ASP A 250 -20.56 34.53 -29.10
C ASP A 250 -20.74 34.58 -27.56
N GLY A 251 -19.82 35.27 -26.91
CA GLY A 251 -19.84 35.58 -25.48
C GLY A 251 -19.36 34.47 -24.55
N ILE A 252 -19.64 34.65 -23.26
CA ILE A 252 -19.27 33.73 -22.17
C ILE A 252 -20.49 33.19 -21.44
N ALA A 253 -20.33 32.04 -20.79
CA ALA A 253 -21.29 31.39 -19.90
C ALA A 253 -20.56 30.67 -18.74
N ALA A 254 -21.30 30.10 -17.79
CA ALA A 254 -20.77 29.26 -16.73
C ALA A 254 -21.43 27.88 -16.75
N THR A 255 -20.70 26.86 -16.31
CA THR A 255 -21.23 25.50 -16.12
C THR A 255 -20.29 24.73 -15.18
N ILE A 256 -20.35 23.41 -15.19
CA ILE A 256 -19.49 22.54 -14.39
C ILE A 256 -18.69 21.56 -15.26
N MET A 257 -17.55 21.14 -14.73
CA MET A 257 -16.84 19.95 -15.16
C MET A 257 -16.82 18.95 -14.00
N TYR A 258 -17.14 17.69 -14.26
CA TYR A 258 -17.28 16.70 -13.19
C TYR A 258 -16.65 15.35 -13.54
N SER A 259 -16.34 14.57 -12.50
CA SER A 259 -15.85 13.20 -12.59
C SER A 259 -16.68 12.28 -11.70
N LYS A 260 -17.20 11.19 -12.28
CA LYS A 260 -17.98 10.15 -11.58
C LYS A 260 -17.15 8.90 -11.26
N ASP A 261 -15.89 8.87 -11.69
CA ASP A 261 -14.99 7.72 -11.61
C ASP A 261 -13.71 8.04 -10.83
N ASN A 262 -13.83 8.96 -9.87
CA ASN A 262 -12.76 9.36 -8.96
C ASN A 262 -11.55 10.00 -9.70
N GLY A 263 -11.85 10.87 -10.66
CA GLY A 263 -10.88 11.67 -11.42
C GLY A 263 -10.11 10.90 -12.47
N LYS A 264 -10.63 9.77 -12.96
CA LYS A 264 -10.04 9.05 -14.12
C LYS A 264 -10.48 9.69 -15.44
N THR A 265 -11.75 10.09 -15.53
CA THR A 265 -12.30 10.86 -16.64
C THR A 265 -13.03 12.09 -16.12
N TRP A 266 -13.11 13.13 -16.94
CA TRP A 266 -13.75 14.40 -16.62
C TRP A 266 -14.62 14.83 -17.79
N GLU A 267 -15.82 15.32 -17.48
CA GLU A 267 -16.85 15.61 -18.47
C GLU A 267 -17.58 16.90 -18.17
N MET A 268 -18.14 17.52 -19.22
CA MET A 268 -19.11 18.61 -19.10
C MET A 268 -20.54 18.07 -19.34
N PRO A 269 -21.59 18.74 -18.82
CA PRO A 269 -22.96 18.37 -19.16
C PRO A 269 -23.22 18.57 -20.66
N GLU A 270 -24.06 17.72 -21.24
CA GLU A 270 -24.58 17.95 -22.59
C GLU A 270 -25.77 18.91 -22.51
N THR A 271 -25.59 20.17 -22.93
CA THR A 271 -26.63 21.21 -22.78
C THR A 271 -26.46 22.42 -23.70
N THR A 272 -27.59 23.11 -23.92
CA THR A 272 -27.67 24.44 -24.54
C THR A 272 -28.14 25.55 -23.57
N ASP A 273 -28.52 25.18 -22.36
CA ASP A 273 -29.07 26.06 -21.31
C ASP A 273 -27.99 26.34 -20.27
N LEU A 274 -27.49 27.57 -20.26
CA LEU A 274 -26.31 27.95 -19.48
C LEU A 274 -26.50 29.29 -18.76
N PRO A 275 -26.09 29.39 -17.49
CA PRO A 275 -25.97 30.67 -16.78
C PRO A 275 -25.03 31.62 -17.52
N ALA A 276 -25.56 32.75 -17.98
CA ALA A 276 -24.78 33.82 -18.61
C ALA A 276 -25.23 35.22 -18.11
N PRO A 277 -25.20 35.48 -16.78
CA PRO A 277 -25.76 36.69 -16.18
C PRO A 277 -25.02 37.98 -16.58
N ASN A 278 -23.78 37.88 -17.09
CA ASN A 278 -23.04 39.00 -17.67
C ASN A 278 -22.06 38.51 -18.74
N GLN A 279 -21.41 39.44 -19.45
CA GLN A 279 -20.48 39.14 -20.56
C GLN A 279 -19.04 39.64 -20.31
N SER A 280 -18.67 39.86 -19.04
CA SER A 280 -17.32 40.32 -18.67
C SER A 280 -16.49 39.23 -18.01
N SER A 281 -17.02 38.58 -16.98
CA SER A 281 -16.37 37.46 -16.29
C SER A 281 -17.41 36.74 -15.44
N LEU A 282 -17.29 35.42 -15.37
CA LEU A 282 -18.23 34.54 -14.68
C LEU A 282 -17.53 33.65 -13.64
N GLU A 283 -16.42 34.11 -13.06
CA GLU A 283 -15.76 33.44 -11.93
C GLU A 283 -16.81 33.02 -10.89
N ASN A 284 -16.81 31.73 -10.56
CA ASN A 284 -17.89 31.07 -9.84
C ASN A 284 -17.40 29.94 -8.94
N MET A 285 -18.23 29.60 -7.97
CA MET A 285 -18.02 28.56 -6.97
C MET A 285 -19.29 27.71 -6.91
N VAL A 286 -19.18 26.48 -6.44
CA VAL A 286 -20.34 25.59 -6.26
C VAL A 286 -20.41 25.04 -4.85
N PHE A 287 -21.63 24.80 -4.38
CA PHE A 287 -21.92 24.04 -3.17
C PHE A 287 -23.16 23.18 -3.37
N GLU A 288 -23.28 22.11 -2.59
CA GLU A 288 -24.40 21.19 -2.66
C GLU A 288 -25.34 21.37 -1.47
N MET A 289 -26.64 21.44 -1.74
CA MET A 289 -27.67 21.48 -0.71
C MET A 289 -28.88 20.64 -1.13
N GLY A 290 -29.17 19.60 -0.36
CA GLY A 290 -30.21 18.63 -0.73
C GLY A 290 -29.85 17.91 -2.04
N ASN A 291 -30.76 17.96 -3.01
CA ASN A 291 -30.57 17.43 -4.37
C ASN A 291 -30.06 18.49 -5.37
N LYS A 292 -29.78 19.71 -4.90
CA LYS A 292 -29.36 20.84 -5.75
C LYS A 292 -27.86 21.02 -5.67
N LEU A 293 -27.26 21.23 -6.82
CA LEU A 293 -25.94 21.84 -6.95
C LEU A 293 -26.17 23.32 -7.24
N ILE A 294 -25.75 24.19 -6.33
CA ILE A 294 -25.90 25.63 -6.44
C ILE A 294 -24.56 26.23 -6.86
N MET A 295 -24.58 27.02 -7.92
CA MET A 295 -23.48 27.83 -8.40
C MET A 295 -23.70 29.28 -7.99
N VAL A 296 -22.66 29.91 -7.46
CA VAL A 296 -22.64 31.33 -7.11
C VAL A 296 -21.47 31.99 -7.80
N GLY A 297 -21.63 33.22 -8.27
CA GLY A 297 -20.55 33.91 -8.96
C GLY A 297 -20.48 35.40 -8.68
N ARG A 298 -19.42 35.99 -9.20
CA ARG A 298 -19.09 37.41 -8.97
C ARG A 298 -20.13 38.37 -9.52
N GLU A 299 -20.18 39.55 -8.92
CA GLU A 299 -21.10 40.62 -9.30
C GLU A 299 -20.96 40.98 -10.79
N ALA A 300 -22.03 41.55 -11.36
CA ALA A 300 -21.95 42.28 -12.61
C ALA A 300 -21.85 43.79 -12.30
N ARG A 301 -21.23 44.57 -13.20
CA ARG A 301 -21.22 46.02 -13.06
C ARG A 301 -21.32 46.69 -14.42
N VAL A 302 -22.26 47.63 -14.53
CA VAL A 302 -22.26 48.58 -15.66
C VAL A 302 -21.26 49.69 -15.34
N ARG A 303 -20.47 50.10 -16.33
CA ARG A 303 -19.45 51.14 -16.14
C ARG A 303 -20.09 52.41 -15.58
N GLY A 304 -19.60 52.89 -14.43
CA GLY A 304 -20.10 54.10 -13.76
C GLY A 304 -21.23 53.86 -12.73
N THR A 305 -21.74 52.65 -12.57
CA THR A 305 -22.72 52.30 -11.50
C THR A 305 -22.04 51.61 -10.33
N GLN A 306 -22.77 51.26 -9.26
CA GLN A 306 -22.29 50.28 -8.26
C GLN A 306 -22.31 48.86 -8.86
N ALA A 307 -21.53 47.95 -8.28
CA ALA A 307 -21.64 46.53 -8.64
C ALA A 307 -22.97 45.98 -8.10
N ASP A 308 -23.64 45.18 -8.93
CA ASP A 308 -24.89 44.52 -8.57
C ASP A 308 -24.65 43.43 -7.51
N LYS A 309 -25.70 42.72 -7.12
CA LYS A 309 -25.58 41.52 -6.28
C LYS A 309 -24.77 40.43 -6.99
N ARG A 310 -24.14 39.57 -6.21
CA ARG A 310 -23.63 38.28 -6.68
C ARG A 310 -24.80 37.45 -7.22
N TRP A 311 -24.61 36.78 -8.34
CA TRP A 311 -25.64 35.94 -8.94
C TRP A 311 -25.54 34.51 -8.44
N ALA A 312 -26.66 33.79 -8.49
CA ALA A 312 -26.72 32.39 -8.09
C ALA A 312 -27.73 31.61 -8.95
N TYR A 313 -27.36 30.39 -9.32
CA TYR A 313 -28.19 29.45 -10.07
C TYR A 313 -28.09 28.06 -9.45
N TYR A 314 -29.10 27.21 -9.63
CA TYR A 314 -29.06 25.82 -9.21
C TYR A 314 -29.41 24.87 -10.34
N THR A 315 -28.92 23.64 -10.22
CA THR A 315 -29.25 22.50 -11.08
C THR A 315 -29.54 21.26 -10.22
N GLU A 316 -30.45 20.41 -10.68
CA GLU A 316 -30.79 19.12 -10.07
C GLU A 316 -30.39 17.94 -10.99
N ASP A 317 -29.82 18.23 -12.16
CA ASP A 317 -29.53 17.28 -13.23
C ASP A 317 -28.07 17.32 -13.71
N MET A 318 -27.16 17.74 -12.83
CA MET A 318 -25.72 17.89 -13.09
C MET A 318 -25.41 18.89 -14.21
N GLY A 319 -26.13 20.01 -14.22
CA GLY A 319 -25.84 21.17 -15.08
C GLY A 319 -26.43 21.08 -16.48
N LYS A 320 -27.42 20.21 -16.72
CA LYS A 320 -28.15 20.18 -17.99
C LYS A 320 -29.18 21.29 -18.08
N SER A 321 -29.81 21.65 -16.97
CA SER A 321 -30.68 22.81 -16.84
C SER A 321 -30.31 23.63 -15.61
N TRP A 322 -30.53 24.95 -15.70
CA TRP A 322 -30.19 25.89 -14.63
C TRP A 322 -31.33 26.85 -14.32
N HIS A 323 -31.52 27.13 -13.03
CA HIS A 323 -32.58 28.00 -12.53
C HIS A 323 -32.01 29.05 -11.58
N ALA A 324 -32.50 30.29 -11.63
CA ALA A 324 -32.07 31.34 -10.71
C ALA A 324 -32.31 30.93 -9.25
N TYR A 325 -31.36 31.27 -8.37
CA TYR A 325 -31.38 30.90 -6.95
C TYR A 325 -31.25 32.13 -6.04
N GLU A 326 -32.37 32.83 -5.82
CA GLU A 326 -32.40 34.06 -5.03
C GLU A 326 -31.78 33.98 -3.62
N PRO A 327 -31.92 32.89 -2.83
CA PRO A 327 -31.39 32.86 -1.46
C PRO A 327 -29.86 33.02 -1.33
N ALA A 328 -29.10 32.81 -2.41
CA ALA A 328 -27.66 33.06 -2.45
C ALA A 328 -27.28 34.26 -3.34
N SER A 329 -28.26 34.99 -3.86
CA SER A 329 -28.07 36.20 -4.65
C SER A 329 -28.01 37.43 -3.74
N PHE A 330 -26.81 37.88 -3.36
CA PHE A 330 -26.66 38.91 -2.32
C PHE A 330 -25.48 39.87 -2.53
N GLY A 331 -25.52 40.94 -1.73
CA GLY A 331 -24.36 41.79 -1.44
C GLY A 331 -23.86 42.58 -2.65
N SER A 332 -24.47 43.73 -2.92
CA SER A 332 -23.86 44.75 -3.79
C SER A 332 -22.52 45.25 -3.20
N SER A 333 -21.69 45.88 -4.02
CA SER A 333 -20.37 46.38 -3.62
C SER A 333 -20.04 47.71 -4.31
N THR A 334 -19.28 48.57 -3.62
CA THR A 334 -18.73 49.79 -4.22
C THR A 334 -17.42 49.53 -5.00
N ALA A 335 -16.79 48.36 -4.77
CA ALA A 335 -15.63 47.90 -5.50
C ALA A 335 -15.97 47.46 -6.93
N GLN A 336 -14.94 47.19 -7.74
CA GLN A 336 -15.13 46.44 -8.99
C GLN A 336 -15.47 44.98 -8.70
N PRO A 337 -16.25 44.32 -9.57
CA PRO A 337 -16.54 42.91 -9.43
C PRO A 337 -15.28 42.07 -9.29
N THR A 338 -15.37 41.06 -8.43
CA THR A 338 -14.24 40.21 -8.07
C THR A 338 -14.72 38.82 -7.71
N GLN A 339 -13.87 37.84 -7.96
CA GLN A 339 -14.04 36.54 -7.33
C GLN A 339 -14.12 36.72 -5.81
N GLY A 340 -14.92 35.86 -5.19
CA GLY A 340 -15.04 35.72 -3.75
C GLY A 340 -15.30 34.26 -3.42
N SER A 341 -14.92 33.82 -2.23
CA SER A 341 -15.11 32.43 -1.83
C SER A 341 -16.53 32.17 -1.38
N SER A 342 -17.02 30.94 -1.54
CA SER A 342 -18.32 30.50 -1.03
C SER A 342 -18.23 29.04 -0.64
N ILE A 343 -18.41 28.74 0.65
CA ILE A 343 -18.39 27.38 1.20
C ILE A 343 -19.64 27.15 2.06
N TYR A 344 -20.34 26.05 1.82
CA TYR A 344 -21.51 25.64 2.60
C TYR A 344 -21.07 24.59 3.62
N VAL A 345 -21.18 24.91 4.90
CA VAL A 345 -20.52 24.16 5.97
C VAL A 345 -21.47 23.81 7.10
N THR A 346 -21.31 22.62 7.68
CA THR A 346 -21.90 22.28 8.98
C THR A 346 -21.07 22.89 10.10
N LEU A 347 -21.72 23.61 11.01
CA LEU A 347 -21.15 24.21 12.22
C LEU A 347 -21.07 23.18 13.36
N PRO A 348 -20.25 23.40 14.41
CA PRO A 348 -20.15 22.49 15.57
C PRO A 348 -21.47 22.28 16.31
N ASN A 349 -22.39 23.25 16.25
CA ASN A 349 -23.74 23.12 16.80
C ASN A 349 -24.73 22.41 15.85
N GLY A 350 -24.26 21.83 14.74
CA GLY A 350 -25.06 21.05 13.79
C GLY A 350 -25.84 21.84 12.74
N ARG A 351 -25.80 23.18 12.78
CA ARG A 351 -26.48 24.04 11.79
C ARG A 351 -25.63 24.15 10.54
N ARG A 352 -26.25 24.30 9.37
CA ARG A 352 -25.54 24.57 8.12
C ARG A 352 -25.71 26.01 7.67
N VAL A 353 -24.63 26.61 7.18
CA VAL A 353 -24.60 28.01 6.71
C VAL A 353 -23.70 28.13 5.49
N LEU A 354 -23.99 29.13 4.65
CA LEU A 354 -23.11 29.55 3.55
C LEU A 354 -22.22 30.69 4.05
N LEU A 355 -20.90 30.45 4.04
CA LEU A 355 -19.90 31.46 4.34
C LEU A 355 -19.33 32.02 3.05
N VAL A 356 -19.28 33.34 2.93
CA VAL A 356 -18.84 34.04 1.72
C VAL A 356 -17.80 35.09 2.07
N SER A 357 -16.66 35.09 1.37
CA SER A 357 -15.66 36.15 1.48
C SER A 357 -15.66 37.01 0.24
N LYS A 358 -15.90 38.31 0.39
CA LYS A 358 -15.90 39.27 -0.73
C LYS A 358 -15.69 40.71 -0.27
N PRO A 359 -15.17 41.62 -1.12
CA PRO A 359 -15.05 43.04 -0.82
C PRO A 359 -16.41 43.75 -0.71
N ASN A 360 -16.60 44.49 0.38
CA ASN A 360 -17.67 45.48 0.50
C ASN A 360 -17.37 46.73 -0.34
N GLY A 361 -16.08 46.97 -0.59
CA GLY A 361 -15.56 48.13 -1.28
C GLY A 361 -15.40 49.35 -0.38
N ASN A 362 -14.62 50.31 -0.87
CA ASN A 362 -14.34 51.58 -0.21
C ASN A 362 -14.42 52.76 -1.20
N ASN A 363 -15.30 52.67 -2.21
CA ASN A 363 -15.34 53.59 -3.36
C ASN A 363 -13.99 53.72 -4.10
N ASP A 364 -13.24 52.62 -4.15
CA ASP A 364 -11.83 52.56 -4.52
C ASP A 364 -11.57 51.71 -5.77
N ASN A 365 -12.63 51.40 -6.52
CA ASN A 365 -12.55 50.76 -7.84
C ASN A 365 -11.86 49.38 -7.75
N TRP A 366 -10.74 49.17 -8.45
CA TRP A 366 -10.00 47.90 -8.45
C TRP A 366 -9.18 47.65 -7.18
N ALA A 367 -9.04 48.63 -6.30
CA ALA A 367 -8.38 48.44 -4.99
C ALA A 367 -9.20 47.53 -4.06
N ARG A 368 -10.50 47.33 -4.35
CA ARG A 368 -11.35 46.29 -3.76
C ARG A 368 -11.22 46.21 -2.24
N GLY A 369 -11.30 47.38 -1.60
CA GLY A 369 -11.11 47.50 -0.16
C GLY A 369 -12.20 46.82 0.66
N ASN A 370 -11.91 46.68 1.96
CA ASN A 370 -12.80 46.07 2.95
C ASN A 370 -13.23 44.66 2.54
N LEU A 371 -12.25 43.74 2.40
CA LEU A 371 -12.54 42.33 2.22
C LEU A 371 -13.26 41.82 3.47
N ALA A 372 -14.49 41.35 3.31
CA ALA A 372 -15.39 40.99 4.39
C ALA A 372 -15.74 39.49 4.37
N LEU A 373 -16.09 38.96 5.55
CA LEU A 373 -16.72 37.66 5.75
C LEU A 373 -18.22 37.87 5.98
N TRP A 374 -19.04 37.15 5.22
CA TRP A 374 -20.49 37.15 5.30
C TRP A 374 -21.00 35.74 5.60
N MET A 375 -22.11 35.67 6.32
CA MET A 375 -22.86 34.46 6.63
C MET A 375 -24.27 34.58 6.03
N LEU A 376 -24.72 33.51 5.36
CA LEU A 376 -26.06 33.38 4.80
C LEU A 376 -26.68 32.04 5.23
N ASP A 377 -28.00 31.99 5.34
CA ASP A 377 -28.77 30.73 5.48
C ASP A 377 -28.77 29.94 4.16
N ALA A 378 -28.70 30.66 3.02
CA ALA A 378 -28.85 30.10 1.67
C ALA A 378 -30.21 29.41 1.41
N LYS A 379 -31.19 29.58 2.31
CA LYS A 379 -32.60 29.18 2.14
C LYS A 379 -33.53 30.39 2.26
N ASP A 380 -33.33 31.23 3.27
CA ASP A 380 -34.04 32.49 3.45
C ASP A 380 -33.18 33.69 2.97
N PRO A 381 -33.61 34.47 1.95
CA PRO A 381 -32.86 35.62 1.44
C PRO A 381 -32.80 36.81 2.42
N SER A 382 -33.58 36.81 3.50
CA SER A 382 -33.50 37.82 4.56
C SER A 382 -32.41 37.53 5.60
N HIS A 383 -31.94 36.29 5.68
CA HIS A 383 -30.88 35.85 6.58
C HIS A 383 -29.50 36.13 5.98
N VAL A 384 -29.06 37.38 6.12
CA VAL A 384 -27.74 37.86 5.70
C VAL A 384 -27.07 38.59 6.87
N TYR A 385 -25.84 38.19 7.22
CA TYR A 385 -25.09 38.75 8.34
C TYR A 385 -23.63 39.03 7.95
N GLU A 386 -23.19 40.27 8.13
CA GLU A 386 -21.75 40.60 8.03
C GLU A 386 -21.07 40.16 9.33
N VAL A 387 -20.12 39.24 9.21
CA VAL A 387 -19.43 38.66 10.37
C VAL A 387 -18.25 39.54 10.78
N ALA A 388 -17.38 39.88 9.82
CA ALA A 388 -16.16 40.63 10.08
C ALA A 388 -15.57 41.23 8.80
N ILE A 389 -14.73 42.26 8.96
CA ILE A 389 -13.84 42.74 7.90
C ILE A 389 -12.48 42.03 8.05
N ILE A 390 -12.17 41.13 7.12
CA ILE A 390 -10.93 40.33 7.08
C ILE A 390 -9.70 41.24 6.86
N ARG A 391 -9.78 42.10 5.84
CA ARG A 391 -8.75 43.07 5.46
C ARG A 391 -9.38 44.47 5.34
N PRO A 392 -9.23 45.33 6.35
CA PRO A 392 -9.81 46.67 6.34
C PRO A 392 -9.06 47.62 5.42
N GLY A 393 -9.78 48.62 4.90
CA GLY A 393 -9.22 49.65 4.04
C GLY A 393 -9.02 49.22 2.59
N SER A 394 -8.53 50.15 1.77
CA SER A 394 -8.25 49.92 0.35
C SER A 394 -7.05 49.02 0.15
N GLY A 395 -7.11 48.17 -0.88
CA GLY A 395 -5.98 47.36 -1.33
C GLY A 395 -5.23 48.00 -2.48
N ASN A 396 -4.28 47.24 -3.03
CA ASN A 396 -3.62 47.59 -4.28
C ASN A 396 -4.55 47.30 -5.46
N ALA A 397 -4.80 48.32 -6.30
CA ALA A 397 -5.62 48.20 -7.50
C ALA A 397 -5.10 47.20 -8.56
N ALA A 398 -3.83 46.78 -8.45
CA ALA A 398 -3.23 45.78 -9.33
C ALA A 398 -3.47 44.32 -8.86
N GLY A 399 -4.03 44.10 -7.66
CA GLY A 399 -4.16 42.74 -7.11
C GLY A 399 -4.60 42.73 -5.65
N ALA A 400 -5.87 43.04 -5.45
CA ALA A 400 -6.59 42.88 -4.21
C ALA A 400 -7.97 42.27 -4.48
N GLY A 401 -8.57 41.70 -3.43
CA GLY A 401 -9.99 41.32 -3.39
C GLY A 401 -10.31 39.84 -3.62
N TYR A 402 -9.43 39.06 -4.28
CA TYR A 402 -9.65 37.61 -4.40
C TYR A 402 -9.42 36.93 -3.06
N SER A 403 -10.20 35.89 -2.78
CA SER A 403 -10.08 35.12 -1.54
C SER A 403 -10.61 33.70 -1.68
N SER A 404 -10.09 32.80 -0.85
CA SER A 404 -10.51 31.41 -0.76
C SER A 404 -10.60 31.00 0.71
N LEU A 405 -11.81 30.65 1.14
CA LEU A 405 -12.12 30.13 2.46
C LEU A 405 -11.85 28.62 2.47
N ALA A 406 -11.40 28.12 3.63
CA ALA A 406 -11.39 26.70 3.93
C ALA A 406 -11.87 26.49 5.37
N TYR A 407 -12.64 25.42 5.57
CA TYR A 407 -13.27 25.10 6.84
C TYR A 407 -13.05 23.64 7.19
N LYS A 408 -12.74 23.36 8.45
CA LYS A 408 -12.67 22.01 8.99
C LYS A 408 -12.96 21.97 10.48
N GLU A 409 -13.96 21.19 10.85
CA GLU A 409 -14.25 20.83 12.25
C GLU A 409 -14.35 22.05 13.19
N GLY A 410 -15.08 23.08 12.77
CA GLY A 410 -15.24 24.32 13.53
C GLY A 410 -14.11 25.34 13.36
N ASN A 411 -13.07 25.04 12.58
CA ASN A 411 -11.96 25.96 12.30
C ASN A 411 -12.14 26.57 10.92
N LEU A 412 -12.05 27.90 10.83
CA LEU A 412 -12.26 28.66 9.61
C LEU A 412 -10.99 29.44 9.26
N PHE A 413 -10.58 29.36 8.00
CA PHE A 413 -9.40 30.03 7.48
C PHE A 413 -9.70 30.72 6.16
N VAL A 414 -8.89 31.71 5.81
CA VAL A 414 -8.94 32.39 4.53
C VAL A 414 -7.53 32.57 3.98
N ALA A 415 -7.34 32.30 2.68
CA ALA A 415 -6.24 32.81 1.88
C ALA A 415 -6.76 33.98 1.03
N TYR A 416 -6.07 35.12 1.03
CA TYR A 416 -6.53 36.32 0.32
C TYR A 416 -5.38 37.12 -0.30
N GLU A 417 -5.70 37.93 -1.31
CA GLU A 417 -4.77 38.90 -1.90
C GLU A 417 -4.52 40.08 -0.96
N ASP A 418 -3.25 40.30 -0.60
CA ASP A 418 -2.83 41.36 0.31
C ASP A 418 -1.73 42.22 -0.34
N ASP A 419 -2.17 43.19 -1.14
CA ASP A 419 -1.31 44.09 -1.90
C ASP A 419 -0.27 43.36 -2.76
N GLY A 420 -0.75 42.38 -3.54
CA GLY A 420 0.09 41.53 -4.39
C GLY A 420 0.78 40.36 -3.67
N ASN A 421 0.70 40.27 -2.34
CA ASN A 421 1.03 39.04 -1.61
C ASN A 421 -0.17 38.10 -1.52
N ILE A 422 0.08 36.85 -1.13
CA ILE A 422 -0.96 35.93 -0.64
C ILE A 422 -0.78 35.78 0.87
N THR A 423 -1.80 36.19 1.63
CA THR A 423 -1.81 36.07 3.09
C THR A 423 -2.84 35.02 3.52
N VAL A 424 -2.48 34.19 4.52
CA VAL A 424 -3.40 33.26 5.17
C VAL A 424 -3.70 33.73 6.58
N LYS A 425 -4.99 33.74 6.93
CA LYS A 425 -5.48 34.16 8.23
C LYS A 425 -6.42 33.13 8.85
N ASN A 426 -6.30 32.91 10.16
CA ASN A 426 -7.26 32.15 10.95
C ASN A 426 -8.42 33.06 11.37
N LEU A 427 -9.64 32.64 11.04
CA LEU A 427 -10.90 33.35 11.30
C LEU A 427 -11.76 32.62 12.35
N THR A 428 -11.20 31.61 13.03
CA THR A 428 -11.92 30.75 13.98
C THR A 428 -12.48 31.54 15.16
N GLU A 429 -11.90 32.69 15.50
CA GLU A 429 -12.42 33.59 16.53
C GLU A 429 -13.89 33.99 16.31
N TYR A 430 -14.34 34.10 15.05
CA TYR A 430 -15.71 34.49 14.70
C TYR A 430 -16.72 33.34 14.73
N MET A 431 -16.27 32.09 14.96
CA MET A 431 -17.14 30.91 14.90
C MET A 431 -18.15 30.86 16.04
N THR A 432 -17.87 31.48 17.17
CA THR A 432 -18.83 31.62 18.27
C THR A 432 -20.03 32.48 17.84
N ASP A 433 -19.76 33.61 17.20
CA ASP A 433 -20.79 34.55 16.73
C ASP A 433 -21.60 33.97 15.56
N ILE A 434 -20.93 33.28 14.63
CA ILE A 434 -21.59 32.54 13.54
C ILE A 434 -22.56 31.50 14.09
N GLN A 435 -22.15 30.73 15.11
CA GLN A 435 -23.02 29.74 15.75
C GLN A 435 -24.19 30.38 16.49
N ALA A 436 -23.96 31.47 17.21
CA ALA A 436 -25.02 32.22 17.88
C ALA A 436 -26.04 32.77 16.87
N LYS A 437 -25.57 33.30 15.74
CA LYS A 437 -26.42 33.80 14.67
C LYS A 437 -27.24 32.69 13.99
N ALA A 438 -26.65 31.52 13.76
CA ALA A 438 -27.38 30.36 13.24
C ALA A 438 -28.53 29.91 14.16
N LEU A 439 -28.33 30.01 15.48
CA LEU A 439 -29.38 29.73 16.48
C LEU A 439 -30.47 30.82 16.47
N GLU A 440 -30.09 32.09 16.37
CA GLU A 440 -31.02 33.22 16.26
C GLU A 440 -31.93 33.09 15.02
N TRP A 441 -31.39 32.62 13.90
CA TRP A 441 -32.14 32.31 12.67
C TRP A 441 -32.98 31.02 12.76
N ASN A 442 -32.98 30.33 13.91
CA ASN A 442 -33.69 29.07 14.13
C ASN A 442 -33.35 27.98 13.11
N LEU A 443 -32.09 27.94 12.65
CA LEU A 443 -31.65 26.90 11.71
C LEU A 443 -31.69 25.51 12.37
N PRO A 444 -32.13 24.48 11.64
CA PRO A 444 -32.24 23.13 12.18
C PRO A 444 -30.86 22.52 12.41
N ASP A 445 -30.81 21.53 13.30
CA ASP A 445 -29.67 20.62 13.39
C ASP A 445 -29.76 19.60 12.24
N GLU A 446 -28.77 19.61 11.35
CA GLU A 446 -28.69 18.72 10.20
C GLU A 446 -27.78 17.49 10.45
N ILE A 447 -27.12 17.38 11.60
CA ILE A 447 -26.23 16.25 11.91
C ILE A 447 -27.03 14.97 12.12
N GLU A 448 -28.05 14.97 12.97
CA GLU A 448 -28.79 13.73 13.28
C GLU A 448 -29.48 13.10 12.06
N PRO A 449 -30.13 13.86 11.14
CA PRO A 449 -30.63 13.30 9.89
C PRO A 449 -29.54 12.67 9.00
N ASP A 450 -28.33 13.23 8.98
CA ASP A 450 -27.21 12.66 8.23
C ASP A 450 -26.61 11.42 8.96
N VAL A 451 -26.64 11.37 10.30
CA VAL A 451 -26.31 10.17 11.10
C VAL A 451 -27.27 9.02 10.81
N GLU A 452 -28.58 9.29 10.73
CA GLU A 452 -29.59 8.29 10.35
C GLU A 452 -29.33 7.71 8.97
N LYS A 453 -28.95 8.55 8.00
CA LYS A 453 -28.57 8.09 6.65
C LYS A 453 -27.36 7.17 6.69
N ILE A 454 -26.31 7.50 7.44
CA ILE A 454 -25.13 6.64 7.60
C ILE A 454 -25.51 5.30 8.25
N ASN A 455 -26.35 5.32 9.28
CA ASN A 455 -26.83 4.11 9.94
C ASN A 455 -27.66 3.22 9.01
N ALA A 456 -28.40 3.81 8.07
CA ALA A 456 -29.20 3.08 7.07
C ALA A 456 -28.37 2.42 5.96
N LEU A 457 -27.10 2.78 5.78
CA LEU A 457 -26.22 2.16 4.78
C LEU A 457 -25.99 0.67 5.11
N MET A 458 -26.28 -0.20 4.13
CA MET A 458 -26.44 -1.64 4.36
C MET A 458 -25.13 -2.44 4.24
N HIS A 459 -24.13 -1.91 3.54
CA HIS A 459 -22.90 -2.63 3.26
C HIS A 459 -21.76 -2.29 4.21
N LEU A 460 -21.82 -1.11 4.85
CA LEU A 460 -20.89 -0.70 5.91
C LEU A 460 -21.00 -1.59 7.15
N ASN A 461 -19.85 -1.90 7.74
CA ASN A 461 -19.77 -2.51 9.06
C ASN A 461 -19.89 -1.46 10.18
N GLN A 462 -20.02 -1.92 11.43
CA GLN A 462 -20.19 -1.04 12.58
C GLN A 462 -18.97 -0.12 12.79
N GLY A 463 -17.75 -0.63 12.64
CA GLY A 463 -16.53 0.17 12.81
C GLY A 463 -16.42 1.33 11.82
N GLN A 464 -16.83 1.11 10.57
CA GLN A 464 -16.89 2.15 9.54
C GLN A 464 -17.98 3.19 9.87
N LYS A 465 -19.17 2.76 10.29
CA LYS A 465 -20.26 3.66 10.70
C LYS A 465 -19.85 4.53 11.88
N ASP A 466 -19.24 3.93 12.90
CA ASP A 466 -18.80 4.63 14.10
C ASP A 466 -17.77 5.73 13.76
N GLU A 467 -16.78 5.44 12.92
CA GLU A 467 -15.78 6.43 12.49
C GLU A 467 -16.42 7.58 11.69
N LEU A 468 -17.29 7.25 10.73
CA LEU A 468 -17.97 8.24 9.88
C LEU A 468 -18.91 9.14 10.71
N ILE A 469 -19.67 8.56 11.64
CA ILE A 469 -20.54 9.31 12.56
C ILE A 469 -19.70 10.18 13.49
N ALA A 470 -18.60 9.67 14.05
CA ALA A 470 -17.70 10.45 14.89
C ALA A 470 -17.11 11.64 14.12
N LYS A 471 -16.75 11.45 12.85
CA LYS A 471 -16.27 12.51 11.96
C LYS A 471 -17.35 13.54 11.66
N LEU A 472 -18.56 13.11 11.31
CA LEU A 472 -19.70 14.01 11.08
C LEU A 472 -20.02 14.84 12.32
N ARG A 473 -20.01 14.24 13.52
CA ARG A 473 -20.25 14.93 14.81
C ARG A 473 -19.16 15.96 15.17
N ARG A 474 -17.98 15.89 14.56
CA ARG A 474 -16.97 16.96 14.64
C ARG A 474 -17.22 18.09 13.65
N ALA A 475 -18.35 18.11 12.95
CA ALA A 475 -18.67 19.07 11.89
C ALA A 475 -17.74 18.95 10.67
N ASN A 476 -17.49 17.71 10.24
CA ASN A 476 -16.70 17.39 9.05
C ASN A 476 -17.59 16.73 7.99
N ASP A 477 -18.04 17.55 7.03
CA ASP A 477 -18.98 17.15 5.98
C ASP A 477 -18.42 16.09 5.01
N ASN A 478 -17.10 15.91 4.96
CA ASN A 478 -16.47 14.86 4.14
C ASN A 478 -17.00 13.45 4.49
N ALA A 479 -17.44 13.24 5.73
CA ALA A 479 -18.00 11.96 6.18
C ALA A 479 -19.20 11.50 5.34
N ILE A 480 -19.99 12.43 4.78
CA ILE A 480 -21.19 12.08 4.01
C ILE A 480 -20.79 11.46 2.68
N ALA A 481 -19.93 12.14 1.91
CA ALA A 481 -19.43 11.62 0.65
C ALA A 481 -18.67 10.31 0.85
N GLN A 482 -17.82 10.23 1.87
CA GLN A 482 -17.08 9.01 2.23
C GLN A 482 -18.02 7.85 2.58
N SER A 483 -19.12 8.10 3.30
CA SER A 483 -20.05 7.04 3.70
C SER A 483 -20.70 6.36 2.48
N ILE A 484 -21.13 7.15 1.51
CA ILE A 484 -21.83 6.65 0.31
C ILE A 484 -20.87 5.89 -0.61
N THR A 485 -19.68 6.45 -0.85
CA THR A 485 -18.68 5.78 -1.72
C THR A 485 -18.09 4.54 -1.07
N LEU A 486 -17.88 4.55 0.25
CA LEU A 486 -17.41 3.39 0.99
C LEU A 486 -18.46 2.27 1.02
N ASP A 487 -19.75 2.60 1.15
CA ASP A 487 -20.83 1.61 1.10
C ASP A 487 -20.89 0.91 -0.27
N GLN A 488 -20.75 1.69 -1.36
CA GLN A 488 -20.63 1.15 -2.72
C GLN A 488 -19.39 0.26 -2.86
N ALA A 489 -18.22 0.70 -2.41
CA ALA A 489 -16.99 -0.08 -2.48
C ALA A 489 -17.07 -1.39 -1.68
N MET A 490 -17.69 -1.37 -0.50
CA MET A 490 -17.95 -2.57 0.31
C MET A 490 -18.93 -3.53 -0.38
N SER A 491 -19.95 -3.01 -1.07
CA SER A 491 -20.86 -3.80 -1.89
C SER A 491 -20.10 -4.50 -3.03
N GLU A 492 -19.25 -3.77 -3.75
CA GLU A 492 -18.41 -4.33 -4.81
C GLU A 492 -17.42 -5.37 -4.30
N LEU A 493 -16.77 -5.12 -3.15
CA LEU A 493 -15.84 -6.06 -2.53
C LEU A 493 -16.54 -7.41 -2.26
N LYS A 494 -17.75 -7.38 -1.70
CA LYS A 494 -18.57 -8.59 -1.44
C LYS A 494 -18.88 -9.33 -2.74
N LEU A 495 -19.35 -8.62 -3.78
CA LEU A 495 -19.70 -9.24 -5.07
C LEU A 495 -18.48 -9.84 -5.77
N LYS A 496 -17.37 -9.10 -5.85
CA LYS A 496 -16.16 -9.53 -6.55
C LYS A 496 -15.44 -10.65 -5.80
N SER A 497 -15.33 -10.58 -4.47
CA SER A 497 -14.73 -11.66 -3.66
C SER A 497 -15.54 -12.96 -3.76
N PHE A 498 -16.87 -12.89 -3.76
CA PHE A 498 -17.73 -14.04 -4.02
C PHE A 498 -17.48 -14.62 -5.41
N ALA A 499 -17.42 -13.80 -6.46
CA ALA A 499 -17.13 -14.25 -7.81
C ALA A 499 -15.77 -14.97 -7.92
N LEU A 500 -14.72 -14.44 -7.28
CA LEU A 500 -13.41 -15.10 -7.20
C LEU A 500 -13.48 -16.43 -6.45
N SER A 501 -14.26 -16.52 -5.37
CA SER A 501 -14.44 -17.77 -4.63
C SER A 501 -15.07 -18.87 -5.48
N GLN A 502 -16.03 -18.52 -6.33
CA GLN A 502 -16.67 -19.47 -7.26
C GLN A 502 -15.70 -19.92 -8.36
N GLN A 503 -14.90 -19.00 -8.88
CA GLN A 503 -13.87 -19.33 -9.88
C GLN A 503 -12.75 -20.20 -9.29
N ALA A 504 -12.39 -19.97 -8.02
CA ALA A 504 -11.32 -20.70 -7.33
C ALA A 504 -11.59 -22.21 -7.25
N VAL A 505 -12.86 -22.64 -7.27
CA VAL A 505 -13.26 -24.06 -7.30
C VAL A 505 -12.68 -24.82 -8.50
N SER A 506 -12.45 -24.13 -9.63
CA SER A 506 -11.88 -24.76 -10.84
C SER A 506 -10.39 -25.12 -10.71
N PHE A 507 -9.68 -24.59 -9.70
CA PHE A 507 -8.26 -24.84 -9.47
C PHE A 507 -8.02 -26.06 -8.57
N GLU A 508 -8.55 -27.23 -8.95
CA GLU A 508 -8.47 -28.48 -8.18
C GLU A 508 -7.03 -28.88 -7.82
N LYS A 509 -6.06 -28.45 -8.65
CA LYS A 509 -4.63 -28.74 -8.52
C LYS A 509 -3.79 -27.56 -8.04
N ALA A 510 -4.40 -26.50 -7.51
CA ALA A 510 -3.66 -25.41 -6.87
C ALA A 510 -2.72 -25.94 -5.78
N LEU A 511 -1.60 -25.27 -5.56
CA LEU A 511 -0.72 -25.58 -4.44
C LEU A 511 -1.48 -25.42 -3.12
N PRO A 512 -1.44 -26.39 -2.19
CA PRO A 512 -2.15 -26.27 -0.92
C PRO A 512 -1.81 -25.01 -0.13
N SER A 513 -0.56 -24.54 -0.17
CA SER A 513 -0.16 -23.28 0.46
C SER A 513 -0.87 -22.07 -0.16
N ASN A 514 -0.93 -21.99 -1.50
CA ASN A 514 -1.61 -20.91 -2.21
C ASN A 514 -3.13 -20.95 -1.99
N LEU A 515 -3.73 -22.14 -2.03
CA LEU A 515 -5.15 -22.32 -1.74
C LEU A 515 -5.49 -21.86 -0.32
N LYS A 516 -4.65 -22.22 0.66
CA LYS A 516 -4.83 -21.79 2.04
C LYS A 516 -4.73 -20.27 2.17
N ASN A 517 -3.71 -19.64 1.59
CA ASN A 517 -3.56 -18.18 1.64
C ASN A 517 -4.77 -17.45 1.06
N PHE A 518 -5.27 -17.91 -0.10
CA PHE A 518 -6.48 -17.37 -0.72
C PHE A 518 -7.72 -17.54 0.19
N GLN A 519 -7.90 -18.72 0.79
CA GLN A 519 -9.01 -19.00 1.69
C GLN A 519 -8.95 -18.15 2.98
N ASP A 520 -7.77 -17.99 3.57
CA ASP A 520 -7.56 -17.17 4.76
C ASP A 520 -7.86 -15.69 4.47
N ALA A 521 -7.45 -15.18 3.30
CA ALA A 521 -7.76 -13.81 2.86
C ALA A 521 -9.26 -13.63 2.60
N LEU A 522 -9.91 -14.58 1.92
CA LEU A 522 -11.36 -14.57 1.68
C LEU A 522 -12.14 -14.58 3.00
N ALA A 523 -11.73 -15.42 3.97
CA ALA A 523 -12.35 -15.46 5.29
C ALA A 523 -12.20 -14.13 6.04
N SER A 524 -11.04 -13.48 5.92
CA SER A 524 -10.79 -12.16 6.51
C SER A 524 -11.71 -11.09 5.91
N ILE A 525 -11.86 -11.07 4.58
CA ILE A 525 -12.78 -10.16 3.87
C ILE A 525 -14.23 -10.41 4.30
N ASN A 526 -14.66 -11.67 4.37
CA ASN A 526 -16.00 -12.02 4.82
C ASN A 526 -16.26 -11.51 6.24
N THR A 527 -15.28 -11.69 7.14
CA THR A 527 -15.37 -11.24 8.54
C THR A 527 -15.48 -9.70 8.63
N ILE A 528 -14.63 -8.96 7.90
CA ILE A 528 -14.66 -7.48 7.85
C ILE A 528 -15.98 -6.97 7.27
N SER A 529 -16.55 -7.72 6.32
CA SER A 529 -17.78 -7.41 5.60
C SER A 529 -19.05 -7.63 6.42
N GLU A 530 -18.98 -8.29 7.57
CA GLU A 530 -20.11 -8.49 8.47
C GLU A 530 -20.58 -7.16 9.09
N SER A 531 -21.89 -6.93 9.14
CA SER A 531 -22.46 -5.67 9.61
C SER A 531 -22.07 -5.31 11.05
N LYS A 532 -21.86 -6.31 11.91
CA LYS A 532 -21.47 -6.12 13.32
C LYS A 532 -19.96 -5.99 13.54
N ASN A 533 -19.15 -6.16 12.49
CA ASN A 533 -17.70 -6.07 12.63
C ASN A 533 -17.28 -4.64 13.00
N THR A 534 -16.33 -4.50 13.91
CA THR A 534 -15.86 -3.20 14.42
C THR A 534 -14.56 -2.73 13.75
N THR A 535 -14.07 -3.44 12.72
CA THR A 535 -12.85 -3.07 11.99
C THR A 535 -13.18 -1.94 11.03
N ASN A 536 -12.63 -0.75 11.29
CA ASN A 536 -12.70 0.36 10.34
C ASN A 536 -11.73 0.11 9.17
N VAL A 537 -12.27 0.09 7.96
CA VAL A 537 -11.51 0.05 6.70
C VAL A 537 -12.01 1.19 5.84
N ASN A 538 -11.14 2.14 5.49
CA ASN A 538 -11.50 3.25 4.62
C ASN A 538 -11.58 2.83 3.14
N TYR A 539 -11.94 3.76 2.26
CA TYR A 539 -12.12 3.50 0.84
C TYR A 539 -10.90 2.81 0.20
N LEU A 540 -9.69 3.35 0.39
CA LEU A 540 -8.46 2.74 -0.15
C LEU A 540 -8.18 1.34 0.42
N GLY A 541 -8.41 1.13 1.71
CA GLY A 541 -8.24 -0.17 2.35
C GLY A 541 -9.17 -1.24 1.77
N VAL A 542 -10.38 -0.88 1.34
CA VAL A 542 -11.31 -1.82 0.67
C VAL A 542 -10.74 -2.27 -0.69
N HIS A 543 -10.13 -1.34 -1.45
CA HIS A 543 -9.46 -1.68 -2.71
C HIS A 543 -8.22 -2.56 -2.46
N ASP A 544 -7.40 -2.24 -1.46
CA ASP A 544 -6.22 -3.03 -1.10
C ASP A 544 -6.59 -4.47 -0.69
N LEU A 545 -7.69 -4.65 0.04
CA LEU A 545 -8.23 -5.98 0.37
C LEU A 545 -8.57 -6.77 -0.89
N TYR A 546 -9.25 -6.13 -1.86
CA TYR A 546 -9.58 -6.78 -3.13
C TYR A 546 -8.33 -7.13 -3.94
N ASP A 547 -7.39 -6.20 -4.11
CA ASP A 547 -6.17 -6.40 -4.89
C ASP A 547 -5.28 -7.49 -4.29
N SER A 548 -5.22 -7.56 -2.96
CA SER A 548 -4.55 -8.65 -2.23
C SER A 548 -5.22 -10.01 -2.52
N LEU A 549 -6.54 -10.10 -2.39
CA LEU A 549 -7.30 -11.32 -2.69
C LEU A 549 -7.12 -11.74 -4.15
N TYR A 550 -7.20 -10.79 -5.08
CA TYR A 550 -7.03 -11.04 -6.51
C TYR A 550 -5.63 -11.54 -6.84
N THR A 551 -4.59 -10.98 -6.20
CA THR A 551 -3.22 -11.47 -6.34
C THR A 551 -3.08 -12.92 -5.85
N MET A 552 -3.69 -13.27 -4.71
CA MET A 552 -3.71 -14.64 -4.21
C MET A 552 -4.51 -15.59 -5.10
N PHE A 553 -5.60 -15.10 -5.70
CA PHE A 553 -6.37 -15.85 -6.70
C PHE A 553 -5.52 -16.17 -7.93
N LEU A 554 -4.80 -15.20 -8.49
CA LEU A 554 -3.88 -15.44 -9.61
C LEU A 554 -2.80 -16.46 -9.25
N ALA A 555 -2.32 -16.46 -8.00
CA ALA A 555 -1.33 -17.42 -7.52
C ALA A 555 -1.84 -18.87 -7.44
N LEU A 556 -3.15 -19.12 -7.51
CA LEU A 556 -3.70 -20.49 -7.57
C LEU A 556 -3.25 -21.24 -8.81
N ASN A 557 -2.90 -20.54 -9.90
CA ASN A 557 -2.39 -21.12 -11.13
C ASN A 557 -0.87 -21.32 -11.15
N ASN A 558 -0.16 -20.92 -10.08
CA ASN A 558 1.30 -20.99 -10.07
C ASN A 558 1.78 -22.45 -10.02
N PRO A 559 2.71 -22.86 -10.90
CA PRO A 559 3.26 -24.20 -10.88
C PRO A 559 4.21 -24.39 -9.69
N LEU A 560 4.31 -25.63 -9.21
CA LEU A 560 5.30 -26.01 -8.22
C LEU A 560 6.72 -25.98 -8.80
N ASP A 561 7.63 -25.25 -8.16
CA ASP A 561 9.05 -25.30 -8.46
C ASP A 561 9.76 -26.34 -7.60
N PHE A 562 9.96 -27.55 -8.16
CA PHE A 562 10.64 -28.65 -7.48
C PHE A 562 12.12 -28.40 -7.18
N THR A 563 12.78 -27.46 -7.89
CA THR A 563 14.23 -27.28 -7.77
C THR A 563 14.64 -26.82 -6.37
N LYS A 564 13.77 -26.05 -5.71
CA LYS A 564 13.92 -25.57 -4.33
C LYS A 564 13.99 -26.71 -3.30
N TYR A 565 13.47 -27.89 -3.64
CA TYR A 565 13.34 -29.03 -2.74
C TYR A 565 14.41 -30.10 -2.95
N ILE A 566 15.28 -29.96 -3.97
CA ILE A 566 16.26 -31.01 -4.33
C ILE A 566 17.24 -31.27 -3.19
N GLU A 567 17.86 -30.23 -2.64
CA GLU A 567 18.84 -30.39 -1.54
C GLU A 567 18.18 -30.88 -0.26
N GLN A 568 16.99 -30.37 0.06
CA GLN A 568 16.18 -30.81 1.18
C GLN A 568 15.84 -32.31 1.08
N ALA A 569 15.42 -32.78 -0.09
CA ALA A 569 15.04 -34.18 -0.31
C ALA A 569 16.24 -35.14 -0.16
N LYS A 570 17.46 -34.70 -0.48
CA LYS A 570 18.69 -35.49 -0.30
C LYS A 570 18.99 -35.81 1.16
N HIS A 571 18.43 -35.08 2.13
CA HIS A 571 18.59 -35.42 3.56
C HIS A 571 18.09 -36.83 3.91
N LEU A 572 17.14 -37.37 3.14
CA LEU A 572 16.64 -38.74 3.30
C LEU A 572 17.59 -39.84 2.78
N ASN A 573 18.65 -39.49 2.06
CA ASN A 573 19.61 -40.47 1.55
C ASN A 573 20.44 -41.01 2.72
N GLU A 574 20.26 -42.31 3.00
CA GLU A 574 20.97 -43.01 4.06
C GLU A 574 21.27 -44.45 3.65
N TYR A 575 22.53 -44.85 3.86
CA TYR A 575 23.03 -46.21 3.80
C TYR A 575 23.73 -46.53 5.12
N ASN A 576 23.16 -47.47 5.88
CA ASN A 576 23.54 -47.74 7.26
C ASN A 576 23.41 -49.23 7.56
N HIS A 577 24.55 -49.93 7.64
CA HIS A 577 24.64 -51.37 7.94
C HIS A 577 25.36 -51.68 9.26
N ASP A 578 25.74 -50.67 10.03
CA ASP A 578 26.74 -50.80 11.11
C ASP A 578 26.29 -51.71 12.24
N ILE A 579 24.96 -51.85 12.41
CA ILE A 579 24.39 -52.72 13.43
C ILE A 579 24.82 -54.19 13.28
N LEU A 580 25.13 -54.63 12.06
CA LEU A 580 25.62 -55.98 11.82
C LEU A 580 27.03 -56.23 12.37
N TYR A 581 27.82 -55.15 12.49
CA TYR A 581 29.22 -55.17 12.90
C TYR A 581 29.40 -54.83 14.39
N ARG A 582 28.29 -54.62 15.12
CA ARG A 582 28.30 -54.58 16.58
C ARG A 582 28.42 -55.99 17.15
N SER A 583 28.77 -56.10 18.43
CA SER A 583 28.93 -57.40 19.07
C SER A 583 27.66 -58.27 18.95
N PHE A 584 27.86 -59.58 18.77
CA PHE A 584 26.85 -60.64 18.88
C PHE A 584 26.88 -61.31 20.26
N ASP A 585 27.57 -60.73 21.25
CA ASP A 585 27.54 -61.17 22.65
C ASP A 585 26.14 -61.01 23.25
N GLY A 586 25.91 -61.61 24.43
CA GLY A 586 24.60 -61.70 25.08
C GLY A 586 23.86 -60.36 25.16
N VAL A 587 24.57 -59.30 25.55
CA VAL A 587 24.10 -57.90 25.46
C VAL A 587 25.21 -57.00 24.90
N PHE A 588 24.81 -55.94 24.19
CA PHE A 588 25.73 -54.89 23.76
C PHE A 588 25.10 -53.50 23.86
N ALA A 589 25.96 -52.52 24.10
CA ALA A 589 25.68 -51.10 24.00
C ALA A 589 26.81 -50.43 23.21
N HIS A 590 26.42 -49.59 22.26
CA HIS A 590 27.33 -48.78 21.47
C HIS A 590 26.83 -47.35 21.45
N TYR A 591 27.71 -46.41 21.73
CA TYR A 591 27.44 -44.99 21.56
C TYR A 591 28.50 -44.37 20.67
N SER A 592 28.07 -43.64 19.64
CA SER A 592 28.97 -42.88 18.77
C SER A 592 28.57 -41.42 18.65
N GLY A 593 29.58 -40.56 18.74
CA GLY A 593 29.51 -39.14 18.40
C GLY A 593 29.98 -38.94 16.97
N GLY A 594 29.09 -38.45 16.11
CA GLY A 594 29.32 -38.33 14.68
C GLY A 594 29.26 -36.92 14.14
N SER A 595 29.87 -36.68 12.98
CA SER A 595 29.74 -35.42 12.26
C SER A 595 28.29 -35.17 11.79
N LYS A 596 27.60 -36.21 11.29
CA LYS A 596 26.20 -36.15 10.80
C LYS A 596 25.16 -36.32 11.91
N TYR A 597 25.32 -37.31 12.78
CA TYR A 597 24.43 -37.59 13.92
C TYR A 597 25.18 -38.28 15.06
N ASN A 598 24.65 -38.19 16.28
CA ASN A 598 25.07 -39.10 17.35
C ASN A 598 24.13 -40.31 17.36
N LYS A 599 24.65 -41.49 17.69
CA LYS A 599 23.90 -42.74 17.62
C LYS A 599 24.13 -43.58 18.87
N LEU A 600 23.04 -44.00 19.50
CA LEU A 600 23.01 -45.03 20.53
C LEU A 600 22.43 -46.30 19.92
N SER A 601 23.13 -47.42 20.02
CA SER A 601 22.65 -48.74 19.62
C SER A 601 22.71 -49.68 20.82
N LEU A 602 21.61 -50.36 21.11
CA LEU A 602 21.48 -51.32 22.19
C LEU A 602 20.93 -52.63 21.62
N GLY A 603 21.33 -53.77 22.16
CA GLY A 603 20.70 -55.02 21.77
C GLY A 603 21.09 -56.21 22.62
N GLY A 604 20.35 -57.29 22.42
CA GLY A 604 20.57 -58.57 23.07
C GLY A 604 20.56 -59.68 22.03
N ASN A 605 21.48 -60.64 22.18
CA ASN A 605 21.65 -61.75 21.26
C ASN A 605 21.57 -63.08 22.03
N LYS A 606 21.12 -64.13 21.34
CA LYS A 606 21.08 -65.50 21.83
C LYS A 606 21.64 -66.45 20.78
N THR A 607 22.46 -67.39 21.21
CA THR A 607 22.85 -68.54 20.39
C THR A 607 21.66 -69.49 20.29
N VAL A 608 21.12 -69.65 19.09
CA VAL A 608 19.93 -70.46 18.79
C VAL A 608 20.33 -71.91 18.49
N SER A 609 21.48 -72.11 17.84
CA SER A 609 22.13 -73.39 17.62
C SER A 609 23.64 -73.19 17.54
N GLU A 610 24.43 -74.26 17.47
CA GLU A 610 25.89 -74.19 17.31
C GLU A 610 26.33 -73.30 16.14
N LYS A 611 25.47 -73.15 15.12
CA LYS A 611 25.75 -72.38 13.90
C LYS A 611 25.00 -71.06 13.80
N VAL A 612 24.01 -70.78 14.66
CA VAL A 612 23.10 -69.63 14.52
C VAL A 612 23.08 -68.77 15.77
N GLN A 613 23.29 -67.46 15.61
CA GLN A 613 23.02 -66.44 16.61
C GLN A 613 21.94 -65.48 16.09
N ALA A 614 20.99 -65.10 16.93
CA ALA A 614 19.94 -64.15 16.60
C ALA A 614 19.71 -63.16 17.73
N GLY A 615 19.28 -61.95 17.41
CA GLY A 615 19.09 -60.90 18.41
C GLY A 615 18.15 -59.80 17.99
N LEU A 616 17.73 -59.02 18.98
CA LEU A 616 16.95 -57.79 18.81
C LEU A 616 17.83 -56.59 19.09
N PHE A 617 17.54 -55.48 18.43
CA PHE A 617 18.24 -54.23 18.68
C PHE A 617 17.31 -53.02 18.59
N PHE A 618 17.75 -51.96 19.26
CA PHE A 618 17.18 -50.63 19.20
C PHE A 618 18.29 -49.63 18.89
N GLU A 619 18.01 -48.66 18.02
CA GLU A 619 18.93 -47.55 17.75
C GLU A 619 18.19 -46.21 17.89
N TYR A 620 18.86 -45.24 18.49
CA TYR A 620 18.39 -43.87 18.60
C TYR A 620 19.44 -42.90 18.04
N GLY A 621 19.01 -42.02 17.13
CA GLY A 621 19.85 -41.01 16.51
C GLY A 621 19.38 -39.59 16.82
N ASN A 622 20.32 -38.70 17.16
CA ASN A 622 20.04 -37.27 17.36
C ASN A 622 21.13 -36.36 16.72
N LYS A 623 21.00 -35.03 16.88
CA LYS A 623 21.84 -33.90 16.38
C LYS A 623 21.16 -33.04 15.32
N HIS A 624 21.04 -33.52 14.08
CA HIS A 624 20.39 -32.81 12.96
C HIS A 624 19.12 -33.51 12.45
N GLN A 625 18.75 -34.61 13.10
CA GLN A 625 17.53 -35.38 12.89
C GLN A 625 17.13 -36.03 14.23
N LYS A 626 15.90 -36.53 14.33
CA LYS A 626 15.47 -37.43 15.40
C LYS A 626 15.07 -38.77 14.78
N SER A 627 15.85 -39.83 15.00
CA SER A 627 15.58 -41.15 14.43
C SER A 627 15.43 -42.24 15.50
N TYR A 628 14.50 -43.16 15.25
CA TYR A 628 14.24 -44.33 16.10
C TYR A 628 14.21 -45.57 15.23
N HIS A 629 15.03 -46.56 15.57
CA HIS A 629 15.13 -47.79 14.81
C HIS A 629 14.91 -48.98 15.73
N VAL A 630 14.18 -49.97 15.26
CA VAL A 630 14.00 -51.28 15.92
C VAL A 630 14.20 -52.37 14.89
N GLY A 631 14.80 -53.47 15.29
CA GLY A 631 15.03 -54.55 14.34
C GLY A 631 15.50 -55.86 14.94
N MET A 632 15.64 -56.82 14.05
CA MET A 632 16.16 -58.16 14.33
C MET A 632 17.41 -58.38 13.49
N ARG A 633 18.40 -59.07 14.05
CA ARG A 633 19.64 -59.45 13.36
C ARG A 633 19.93 -60.93 13.57
N ALA A 634 20.59 -61.56 12.61
CA ALA A 634 21.04 -62.93 12.71
C ALA A 634 22.39 -63.13 12.05
N LYS A 635 23.12 -64.15 12.50
CA LYS A 635 24.38 -64.62 11.94
C LYS A 635 24.40 -66.14 11.94
N TYR A 636 24.74 -66.72 10.79
CA TYR A 636 24.96 -68.13 10.55
C TYR A 636 26.44 -68.36 10.20
N GLN A 637 27.09 -69.30 10.87
CA GLN A 637 28.48 -69.67 10.62
C GLN A 637 28.57 -71.17 10.30
N LEU A 638 29.22 -71.52 9.20
CA LEU A 638 29.55 -72.89 8.81
C LEU A 638 30.98 -72.91 8.25
N ASP A 639 31.89 -73.58 8.96
CA ASP A 639 33.32 -73.59 8.63
C ASP A 639 33.85 -72.15 8.41
N ASN A 640 34.40 -71.87 7.24
CA ASN A 640 34.90 -70.56 6.85
C ASN A 640 33.81 -69.62 6.29
N HIS A 641 32.55 -70.06 6.21
CA HIS A 641 31.46 -69.29 5.61
C HIS A 641 30.60 -68.62 6.69
N GLN A 642 30.38 -67.31 6.55
CA GLN A 642 29.49 -66.54 7.41
C GLN A 642 28.40 -65.87 6.57
N ILE A 643 27.14 -66.01 6.98
CA ILE A 643 26.02 -65.22 6.48
C ILE A 643 25.43 -64.44 7.64
N ALA A 644 25.31 -63.13 7.50
CA ALA A 644 24.72 -62.29 8.54
C ALA A 644 23.78 -61.27 7.92
N GLY A 645 22.70 -60.92 8.63
CA GLY A 645 21.76 -59.94 8.14
C GLY A 645 20.90 -59.31 9.23
N PHE A 646 20.16 -58.28 8.84
CA PHE A 646 19.16 -57.65 9.70
C PHE A 646 17.94 -57.19 8.90
N ILE A 647 16.82 -57.11 9.61
CA ILE A 647 15.64 -56.34 9.21
C ILE A 647 15.42 -55.22 10.24
N ARG A 648 15.18 -53.99 9.77
CA ARG A 648 15.06 -52.80 10.60
C ARG A 648 13.88 -51.95 10.16
N TYR A 649 13.01 -51.60 11.10
CA TYR A 649 12.08 -50.48 10.93
C TYR A 649 12.76 -49.21 11.45
N ARG A 650 12.82 -48.17 10.61
CA ARG A 650 13.50 -46.90 10.90
C ARG A 650 12.55 -45.74 10.65
N GLY A 651 12.34 -44.88 11.64
CA GLY A 651 11.58 -43.64 11.50
C GLY A 651 12.47 -42.41 11.71
N VAL A 652 12.70 -41.61 10.67
CA VAL A 652 13.58 -40.42 10.68
C VAL A 652 12.78 -39.14 10.52
N LYS A 653 12.99 -38.18 11.43
CA LYS A 653 12.40 -36.84 11.35
C LYS A 653 13.51 -35.79 11.23
N HIS A 654 13.61 -35.16 10.08
CA HIS A 654 14.46 -33.97 9.89
C HIS A 654 13.73 -32.71 10.38
N GLN A 655 14.49 -31.68 10.76
CA GLN A 655 13.94 -30.44 11.34
C GLN A 655 13.13 -29.62 10.35
N ASP A 656 13.49 -29.70 9.08
CA ASP A 656 12.96 -28.99 7.94
C ASP A 656 11.76 -29.69 7.28
N PHE A 657 11.30 -30.83 7.79
CA PHE A 657 10.22 -31.62 7.18
C PHE A 657 8.94 -31.49 8.03
N ILE A 658 7.75 -31.60 7.43
CA ILE A 658 6.46 -31.67 8.16
C ILE A 658 6.14 -33.08 8.65
N GLU A 659 6.50 -34.12 7.90
CA GLU A 659 6.27 -35.53 8.30
C GLU A 659 7.54 -36.27 8.74
N ARG A 660 7.38 -37.46 9.33
CA ARG A 660 8.46 -38.41 9.63
C ARG A 660 8.57 -39.41 8.47
N ASN A 661 9.77 -39.64 7.96
CA ASN A 661 10.01 -40.67 6.95
C ASN A 661 10.21 -42.02 7.62
N ASN A 662 9.36 -43.00 7.28
CA ASN A 662 9.43 -44.35 7.83
C ASN A 662 9.91 -45.31 6.75
N ASN A 663 10.84 -46.19 7.13
CA ASN A 663 11.56 -47.10 6.25
C ASN A 663 11.59 -48.51 6.85
N VAL A 664 11.56 -49.51 5.97
CA VAL A 664 11.98 -50.88 6.28
C VAL A 664 13.27 -51.14 5.54
N ASP A 665 14.35 -51.35 6.28
CA ASP A 665 15.67 -51.67 5.78
C ASP A 665 15.93 -53.18 5.95
N LEU A 666 16.51 -53.81 4.94
CA LEU A 666 16.98 -55.19 4.91
C LEU A 666 18.43 -55.19 4.44
N TYR A 667 19.28 -55.92 5.15
CA TYR A 667 20.67 -56.11 4.76
C TYR A 667 21.07 -57.58 4.92
N LEU A 668 21.77 -58.11 3.92
CA LEU A 668 22.37 -59.43 3.93
C LEU A 668 23.84 -59.29 3.54
N ASN A 669 24.72 -59.95 4.27
CA ASN A 669 26.15 -59.99 4.04
C ASN A 669 26.65 -61.43 4.08
N TYR A 670 27.45 -61.80 3.09
CA TYR A 670 28.23 -63.02 3.10
C TYR A 670 29.71 -62.67 3.27
N ALA A 671 30.40 -63.39 4.14
CA ALA A 671 31.84 -63.25 4.35
C ALA A 671 32.52 -64.62 4.36
N TYR A 672 33.73 -64.69 3.81
CA TYR A 672 34.55 -65.89 3.83
C TYR A 672 35.79 -65.67 4.69
N GLN A 673 35.94 -66.43 5.77
CA GLN A 673 37.00 -66.24 6.75
C GLN A 673 38.27 -67.01 6.35
N LEU A 674 39.34 -66.27 6.12
CA LEU A 674 40.68 -66.76 5.82
C LEU A 674 41.58 -66.53 7.03
N ARG A 675 42.15 -67.60 7.58
CA ARG A 675 43.19 -67.49 8.62
C ARG A 675 44.55 -67.41 7.93
N LEU A 676 45.22 -66.27 8.03
CA LEU A 676 46.51 -66.02 7.39
C LEU A 676 47.68 -66.38 8.32
N SER A 677 47.50 -66.22 9.63
CA SER A 677 48.42 -66.69 10.68
C SER A 677 47.65 -66.97 11.98
N GLU A 678 48.36 -67.29 13.07
CA GLU A 678 47.71 -67.47 14.38
C GLU A 678 46.97 -66.21 14.84
N ASP A 679 47.53 -65.03 14.54
CA ASP A 679 47.06 -63.73 15.00
C ASP A 679 46.36 -62.90 13.93
N LEU A 680 46.50 -63.24 12.64
CA LEU A 680 45.94 -62.48 11.52
C LEU A 680 44.87 -63.28 10.77
N SER A 681 43.69 -62.68 10.61
CA SER A 681 42.64 -63.19 9.73
C SER A 681 42.10 -62.11 8.80
N MET A 682 41.61 -62.55 7.65
CA MET A 682 40.99 -61.71 6.64
C MET A 682 39.62 -62.28 6.29
N SER A 683 38.63 -61.41 6.09
CA SER A 683 37.30 -61.82 5.66
C SER A 683 36.80 -60.92 4.54
N PRO A 684 37.10 -61.25 3.26
CA PRO A 684 36.39 -60.65 2.14
C PRO A 684 34.89 -60.93 2.28
N SER A 685 34.09 -59.92 1.94
CA SER A 685 32.64 -59.94 2.08
C SER A 685 31.97 -59.20 0.94
N PHE A 686 30.75 -59.62 0.63
CA PHE A 686 29.84 -58.86 -0.22
C PHE A 686 28.48 -58.78 0.46
N GLY A 687 27.81 -57.63 0.29
CA GLY A 687 26.53 -57.33 0.91
C GLY A 687 25.52 -56.79 -0.08
N ALA A 688 24.25 -56.97 0.26
CA ALA A 688 23.11 -56.41 -0.45
C ALA A 688 22.19 -55.71 0.55
N TYR A 689 21.85 -54.46 0.27
CA TYR A 689 21.01 -53.59 1.08
C TYR A 689 19.78 -53.16 0.29
N ILE A 690 18.61 -53.23 0.92
CA ILE A 690 17.34 -52.76 0.38
C ILE A 690 16.65 -51.92 1.45
N SER A 691 16.21 -50.70 1.11
CA SER A 691 15.39 -49.87 1.99
C SER A 691 14.13 -49.41 1.27
N ARG A 692 12.96 -49.73 1.81
CA ARG A 692 11.65 -49.26 1.31
C ARG A 692 11.10 -48.19 2.25
N SER A 693 10.95 -46.97 1.74
CA SER A 693 10.35 -45.83 2.46
C SER A 693 8.84 -45.74 2.21
N ASN A 694 8.12 -45.05 3.09
CA ASN A 694 6.78 -44.53 2.85
C ASN A 694 6.82 -43.18 2.12
N ARG A 695 5.67 -42.74 1.58
CA ARG A 695 5.51 -41.36 1.11
C ARG A 695 5.61 -40.41 2.30
N THR A 696 6.26 -39.26 2.14
CA THR A 696 6.48 -38.30 3.22
C THR A 696 6.42 -36.88 2.71
N LEU A 697 5.60 -36.04 3.34
CA LEU A 697 5.54 -34.61 3.08
C LEU A 697 6.82 -33.92 3.60
N LEU A 698 7.47 -33.19 2.70
CA LEU A 698 8.53 -32.25 3.05
C LEU A 698 7.89 -31.00 3.65
N ASP A 699 6.90 -30.45 2.95
CA ASP A 699 6.07 -29.35 3.41
C ASP A 699 4.60 -29.51 2.96
N GLN A 700 3.84 -28.42 2.94
CA GLN A 700 2.42 -28.45 2.53
C GLN A 700 2.24 -28.73 1.03
N ASP A 701 3.23 -28.43 0.19
CA ASP A 701 3.13 -28.48 -1.28
C ASP A 701 3.86 -29.68 -1.88
N VAL A 702 4.85 -30.24 -1.19
CA VAL A 702 5.76 -31.24 -1.75
C VAL A 702 5.85 -32.49 -0.89
N ALA A 703 5.80 -33.65 -1.55
CA ALA A 703 6.08 -34.93 -0.96
C ALA A 703 7.20 -35.67 -1.67
N VAL A 704 8.00 -36.40 -0.90
CA VAL A 704 8.82 -37.48 -1.43
C VAL A 704 7.95 -38.72 -1.58
N ASN A 705 7.90 -39.27 -2.80
CA ASN A 705 7.15 -40.48 -3.10
C ASN A 705 7.80 -41.71 -2.47
N LYS A 706 6.99 -42.76 -2.30
CA LYS A 706 7.44 -44.09 -1.88
C LYS A 706 8.60 -44.55 -2.76
N ARG A 707 9.80 -44.75 -2.17
CA ARG A 707 11.00 -45.19 -2.90
C ARG A 707 11.63 -46.45 -2.32
N THR A 708 12.23 -47.24 -3.20
CA THR A 708 13.13 -48.33 -2.83
C THR A 708 14.55 -47.91 -3.16
N VAL A 709 15.43 -48.02 -2.17
CA VAL A 709 16.87 -47.82 -2.32
C VAL A 709 17.52 -49.19 -2.38
N TYR A 710 18.42 -49.37 -3.33
CA TYR A 710 19.21 -50.60 -3.49
C TYR A 710 20.68 -50.24 -3.36
N ALA A 711 21.44 -51.04 -2.61
CA ALA A 711 22.89 -50.95 -2.64
C ALA A 711 23.53 -52.34 -2.62
N GLY A 712 24.64 -52.47 -3.34
CA GLY A 712 25.54 -53.61 -3.22
C GLY A 712 26.87 -53.12 -2.66
N ASP A 713 27.47 -53.87 -1.75
CA ASP A 713 28.79 -53.54 -1.20
C ASP A 713 29.75 -54.70 -1.24
N VAL A 714 31.03 -54.35 -1.31
CA VAL A 714 32.15 -55.26 -1.13
C VAL A 714 33.07 -54.68 -0.07
N GLY A 715 33.60 -55.53 0.79
CA GLY A 715 34.51 -55.09 1.85
C GLY A 715 35.39 -56.21 2.33
N VAL A 716 36.46 -55.86 3.02
CA VAL A 716 37.40 -56.83 3.60
C VAL A 716 37.55 -56.48 5.07
N ASN A 717 37.27 -57.43 5.96
CA ASN A 717 37.59 -57.26 7.38
C ASN A 717 38.96 -57.88 7.66
N LEU A 718 39.93 -57.08 8.06
CA LEU A 718 41.23 -57.54 8.56
C LEU A 718 41.20 -57.50 10.08
N MET A 719 41.43 -58.63 10.73
CA MET A 719 41.47 -58.74 12.19
C MET A 719 42.86 -59.22 12.61
N TYR A 720 43.51 -58.43 13.46
CA TYR A 720 44.79 -58.76 14.07
C TYR A 720 44.63 -58.86 15.59
N LYS A 721 45.08 -59.97 16.17
CA LYS A 721 45.00 -60.28 17.59
C LYS A 721 46.33 -59.97 18.27
N ILE A 722 46.28 -59.21 19.36
CA ILE A 722 47.41 -58.87 20.23
C ILE A 722 47.01 -59.24 21.65
N ASN A 723 47.39 -60.45 22.11
CA ASN A 723 46.90 -61.02 23.37
C ASN A 723 45.35 -61.01 23.43
N ASP A 724 44.77 -60.32 24.41
CA ASP A 724 43.33 -60.17 24.60
C ASP A 724 42.72 -58.97 23.85
N ILE A 725 43.48 -58.34 22.96
CA ILE A 725 43.07 -57.17 22.18
C ILE A 725 42.89 -57.56 20.71
N ASN A 726 41.71 -57.30 20.18
CA ASN A 726 41.41 -57.45 18.75
C ASN A 726 41.39 -56.07 18.08
N VAL A 727 42.23 -55.90 17.06
CA VAL A 727 42.25 -54.73 16.18
C VAL A 727 41.61 -55.13 14.85
N ASN A 728 40.53 -54.46 14.46
CA ASN A 728 39.89 -54.67 13.16
C ASN A 728 40.05 -53.44 12.27
N ILE A 729 40.34 -53.66 10.99
CA ILE A 729 40.33 -52.65 9.93
C ILE A 729 39.43 -53.17 8.81
N ARG A 730 38.41 -52.38 8.47
CA ARG A 730 37.40 -52.77 7.49
C ARG A 730 37.16 -51.66 6.46
N PRO A 731 37.91 -51.66 5.35
CA PRO A 731 37.52 -50.93 4.16
C PRO A 731 36.31 -51.59 3.49
N ASN A 732 35.38 -50.77 2.99
CA ASN A 732 34.30 -51.21 2.12
C ASN A 732 33.95 -50.16 1.06
N ILE A 733 33.42 -50.63 -0.06
CA ILE A 733 32.90 -49.80 -1.14
C ILE A 733 31.47 -50.27 -1.43
N ALA A 734 30.51 -49.35 -1.42
CA ALA A 734 29.12 -49.62 -1.76
C ALA A 734 28.69 -48.81 -2.98
N PHE A 735 27.91 -49.42 -3.87
CA PHE A 735 27.26 -48.77 -5.00
C PHE A 735 25.77 -48.68 -4.70
N ILE A 736 25.24 -47.47 -4.59
CA ILE A 736 23.85 -47.22 -4.19
C ILE A 736 23.08 -46.52 -5.31
N ASN A 737 21.86 -47.00 -5.58
CA ASN A 737 20.86 -46.27 -6.32
C ASN A 737 19.82 -45.72 -5.33
N ASP A 738 19.90 -44.42 -5.06
CA ASP A 738 19.06 -43.68 -4.12
C ASP A 738 18.18 -42.64 -4.83
N SER A 739 17.91 -42.86 -6.12
CA SER A 739 16.97 -42.06 -6.92
C SER A 739 15.64 -41.87 -6.19
N LEU A 740 15.08 -40.66 -6.26
CA LEU A 740 13.82 -40.31 -5.63
C LEU A 740 12.89 -39.56 -6.59
N LYS A 741 11.60 -39.57 -6.27
CA LYS A 741 10.58 -38.81 -6.99
C LYS A 741 9.91 -37.87 -6.01
N LEU A 742 9.87 -36.59 -6.34
CA LEU A 742 9.02 -35.61 -5.68
C LEU A 742 7.67 -35.57 -6.39
N SER A 743 6.59 -35.40 -5.64
CA SER A 743 5.28 -35.05 -6.20
C SER A 743 4.73 -33.82 -5.50
N GLN A 744 3.88 -33.10 -6.21
CA GLN A 744 3.00 -32.15 -5.55
C GLN A 744 2.13 -32.91 -4.53
N SER A 745 1.90 -32.30 -3.37
CA SER A 745 1.31 -32.98 -2.22
C SER A 745 -0.13 -33.43 -2.49
N ASN A 746 -0.91 -32.64 -3.23
CA ASN A 746 -2.29 -32.91 -3.67
C ASN A 746 -2.41 -33.41 -5.12
N ASP A 747 -1.38 -33.28 -5.96
CA ASP A 747 -1.37 -33.84 -7.32
C ASP A 747 -0.23 -34.86 -7.52
N LYS A 748 -0.57 -36.14 -7.43
CA LYS A 748 0.39 -37.24 -7.62
C LYS A 748 0.88 -37.40 -9.06
N SER A 749 0.23 -36.74 -10.05
CA SER A 749 0.65 -36.76 -11.45
C SER A 749 1.74 -35.72 -11.74
N ASN A 750 1.78 -34.61 -10.99
CA ASN A 750 2.84 -33.62 -11.07
C ASN A 750 4.08 -34.12 -10.31
N VAL A 751 5.05 -34.66 -11.05
CA VAL A 751 6.18 -35.41 -10.49
C VAL A 751 7.50 -34.94 -11.07
N TYR A 752 8.49 -34.79 -10.19
CA TYR A 752 9.87 -34.52 -10.57
C TYR A 752 10.79 -35.66 -10.13
N LYS A 753 11.56 -36.22 -11.06
CA LYS A 753 12.48 -37.33 -10.78
C LYS A 753 13.88 -36.79 -10.54
N ILE A 754 14.46 -37.16 -9.40
CA ILE A 754 15.86 -36.91 -9.06
C ILE A 754 16.59 -38.25 -9.21
N SER A 755 17.31 -38.41 -10.32
CA SER A 755 18.19 -39.56 -10.52
C SER A 755 19.44 -39.40 -9.66
N SER A 756 19.76 -40.42 -8.88
CA SER A 756 20.92 -40.39 -7.98
C SER A 756 21.55 -41.78 -7.91
N HIS A 757 22.84 -41.82 -8.20
CA HIS A 757 23.71 -43.00 -8.07
C HIS A 757 24.97 -42.53 -7.34
N ASN A 758 25.27 -43.15 -6.21
CA ASN A 758 26.42 -42.76 -5.40
C ASN A 758 27.32 -43.97 -5.16
N THR A 759 28.61 -43.69 -5.02
CA THR A 759 29.60 -44.65 -4.51
C THR A 759 29.95 -44.24 -3.09
N ILE A 760 29.82 -45.15 -2.13
CA ILE A 760 30.13 -44.89 -0.73
C ILE A 760 31.44 -45.60 -0.40
N TYR A 761 32.40 -44.84 0.10
CA TYR A 761 33.66 -45.38 0.61
C TYR A 761 33.60 -45.40 2.13
N GLY A 762 33.73 -46.57 2.72
CA GLY A 762 33.76 -46.77 4.17
C GLY A 762 35.12 -47.29 4.63
N LEU A 763 35.54 -46.82 5.80
CA LEU A 763 36.65 -47.39 6.57
C LEU A 763 36.25 -47.39 8.03
N ALA A 764 36.06 -48.58 8.60
CA ALA A 764 35.87 -48.75 10.03
C ALA A 764 37.12 -49.34 10.65
N THR A 765 37.57 -48.76 11.75
CA THR A 765 38.66 -49.29 12.58
C THR A 765 38.13 -49.49 13.98
N SER A 766 38.44 -50.63 14.61
CA SER A 766 38.03 -50.89 15.98
C SER A 766 39.12 -51.57 16.78
N ILE A 767 39.17 -51.26 18.07
CA ILE A 767 40.06 -51.89 19.05
C ILE A 767 39.17 -52.35 20.19
N ASN A 768 39.19 -53.65 20.48
CA ASN A 768 38.36 -54.24 21.53
C ASN A 768 39.21 -55.10 22.45
N LYS A 769 39.07 -54.92 23.77
CA LYS A 769 39.69 -55.76 24.79
C LYS A 769 38.65 -56.65 25.44
N ALA A 770 38.92 -57.95 25.47
CA ALA A 770 38.12 -58.90 26.23
C ALA A 770 38.70 -59.11 27.63
N PHE A 771 37.83 -59.18 28.64
CA PHE A 771 38.19 -59.49 30.02
C PHE A 771 37.71 -60.90 30.38
N SER A 772 38.41 -61.55 31.30
CA SER A 772 38.11 -62.92 31.75
C SER A 772 36.74 -63.09 32.39
N ASN A 773 36.11 -62.00 32.86
CA ASN A 773 34.78 -61.99 33.47
C ASN A 773 33.62 -61.85 32.45
N GLY A 774 33.89 -61.98 31.15
CA GLY A 774 32.87 -61.90 30.09
C GLY A 774 32.59 -60.49 29.56
N LEU A 775 33.15 -59.45 30.19
CA LEU A 775 33.05 -58.06 29.70
C LEU A 775 33.99 -57.84 28.51
N LYS A 776 33.53 -57.07 27.52
CA LYS A 776 34.36 -56.53 26.45
C LYS A 776 34.13 -55.03 26.34
N VAL A 777 35.22 -54.29 26.18
CA VAL A 777 35.20 -52.84 25.99
C VAL A 777 36.01 -52.51 24.75
N GLY A 778 35.50 -51.62 23.92
CA GLY A 778 36.18 -51.20 22.71
C GLY A 778 35.87 -49.77 22.30
N SER A 779 36.61 -49.35 21.28
CA SER A 779 36.36 -48.09 20.59
C SER A 779 36.40 -48.31 19.08
N THR A 780 35.58 -47.55 18.37
CA THR A 780 35.48 -47.59 16.91
C THR A 780 35.67 -46.20 16.33
N LEU A 781 36.45 -46.09 15.26
CA LEU A 781 36.47 -44.93 14.37
C LEU A 781 35.91 -45.36 13.02
N GLU A 782 34.85 -44.68 12.59
CA GLU A 782 34.20 -44.91 11.30
C GLU A 782 34.32 -43.67 10.44
N LEU A 783 34.83 -43.88 9.22
CA LEU A 783 34.91 -42.89 8.17
C LEU A 783 34.02 -43.35 7.02
N GLN A 784 33.08 -42.51 6.60
CA GLN A 784 32.19 -42.82 5.48
C GLN A 784 32.07 -41.62 4.55
N LYS A 785 32.37 -41.80 3.27
CA LYS A 785 32.31 -40.74 2.26
C LYS A 785 31.29 -41.10 1.18
N TYR A 786 30.30 -40.24 0.95
CA TYR A 786 29.31 -40.38 -0.12
C TYR A 786 29.78 -39.65 -1.38
N GLY A 787 30.30 -40.38 -2.37
CA GLY A 787 30.78 -39.81 -3.62
C GLY A 787 31.84 -38.71 -3.40
N SER A 788 31.57 -37.51 -3.92
CA SER A 788 32.42 -36.33 -3.74
C SER A 788 32.12 -35.51 -2.47
N GLN A 789 31.16 -35.91 -1.64
CA GLN A 789 30.77 -35.19 -0.42
C GLN A 789 31.84 -35.28 0.67
N TYR A 790 31.69 -34.45 1.71
CA TYR A 790 32.52 -34.49 2.91
C TYR A 790 32.41 -35.84 3.64
N SER A 791 33.51 -36.28 4.23
CA SER A 791 33.55 -37.53 5.01
C SER A 791 32.77 -37.38 6.32
N ASN A 792 31.85 -38.30 6.55
CA ASN A 792 31.26 -38.53 7.85
C ASN A 792 32.28 -39.22 8.74
N VAL A 793 32.46 -38.71 9.95
CA VAL A 793 33.39 -39.25 10.95
C VAL A 793 32.59 -39.55 12.20
N ASN A 794 32.61 -40.80 12.66
CA ASN A 794 32.01 -41.21 13.91
C ASN A 794 33.08 -41.82 14.81
N LEU A 795 33.14 -41.36 16.05
CA LEU A 795 33.94 -41.99 17.10
C LEU A 795 32.98 -42.64 18.09
N GLY A 796 33.18 -43.92 18.36
CA GLY A 796 32.30 -44.74 19.17
C GLY A 796 33.01 -45.47 20.31
N VAL A 797 32.22 -45.82 21.30
CA VAL A 797 32.56 -46.68 22.42
C VAL A 797 31.61 -47.87 22.40
N ASP A 798 32.18 -49.07 22.49
CA ASP A 798 31.47 -50.34 22.49
C ASP A 798 31.64 -51.02 23.85
N ILE A 799 30.54 -51.50 24.41
CA ILE A 799 30.51 -52.32 25.61
C ILE A 799 29.65 -53.53 25.30
N SER A 800 30.16 -54.73 25.57
CA SER A 800 29.37 -55.96 25.45
C SER A 800 29.69 -56.95 26.55
N TYR A 801 28.75 -57.85 26.82
CA TYR A 801 28.87 -58.84 27.88
C TYR A 801 28.33 -60.19 27.42
N THR A 802 29.10 -61.24 27.69
CA THR A 802 28.70 -62.63 27.55
C THR A 802 28.54 -63.24 28.94
N TRP A 803 27.35 -63.81 29.19
CA TRP A 803 26.96 -64.45 30.45
C TRP A 803 27.79 -65.68 30.79
#